data_AF-A0A8D3DR21-F1
#
_entry.id   AF-A0A8D3DR21-F1
#
_cell.length_a   1.000
_cell.length_b   1.000
_cell.length_c   1.000
_cell.angle_alpha   90.00
_cell.angle_beta   90.00
_cell.angle_gamma   90.00
#
_symmetry.space_group_name_H-M   'P 1'
#
loop_
_entity.id
_entity.type
_entity.pdbx_description
1 polymer ?
#
loop_
_entity_poly.entity_id
_entity_poly.type
_entity_poly.pdbx_seq_one_letter_code
_entity_poly.pdbx_strand_id
1 'polypeptide(L)'
;MIPISDLRCGQLRSGEQARLQETGCAPPPVASRGVGGAEEVGSPLVTLLSPSLSSPSSSLSLHSGFQGRENRGGIVADAKMRVLGAVGVAALLWALLAALVPGGASELATLAQEQVKPESTLLRPKVMIALVARNAEHSLPHSLGCIDRLDYPKERIAIWAATDHNVDNTTAMLREWLKRAQSVYHYVEWRPMDEPRAYTDEWGPKHWPPSRFNHVMKLRQAALKTARERWADYILFVDSDNLLTNPRVLNLMMAENLTLVAPMLESRSLYSNFWCGITPQGYYKRTQDYQPIREWKRLGCYPVPMVHSTFLLDLRRESSRALTFYPPHPDYSWAFDDIMVFAFSARQTGVQMYVCNREHYGFLPVPLKAQQNVEEEKESFIHTITEALIENDIEPSEHLYSSPSPQDTIGFDKIFLINLKRRLDRRTRMLKSMASLGLQATLTDAVDGKALNTSQLQALGIEMMPGYKDPYSGRVLTRGEIGCFLSHHSIWTQMIERGLQKVLVLEDDVRFEPWFKRRLKAIMGDIDKAQLDWDLIYVGRKRMQVMQPEQSVEGVNNLVAADYSYWTLGYALSQQGARKLLATKPLTKMLPVDEYLPVMFNKHPNTQFMTHFEPRDLKAFSVEPLLIYPTHYTGEPGYISDTETSTIWDDDAVATDWDRQHARKTAQQGHIGTVAQNSVTGDSPPPASRASRDEL
;
A
#
# COMPACT_ATOMS: atom_id res chain seq x y z
N MET A 1 42.90 5.50 26.50
CA MET A 1 43.67 6.67 26.99
C MET A 1 43.80 7.66 25.84
N ILE A 2 43.82 8.95 26.17
CA ILE A 2 44.03 10.15 25.31
C ILE A 2 44.91 11.05 26.20
N PRO A 3 45.94 11.80 25.73
CA PRO A 3 46.03 12.49 24.43
C PRO A 3 47.36 12.38 23.66
N ILE A 4 47.36 12.98 22.46
CA ILE A 4 48.52 13.67 21.87
C ILE A 4 48.06 15.12 21.60
N SER A 5 48.96 16.09 21.77
CA SER A 5 48.67 17.53 21.79
C SER A 5 49.19 18.29 20.56
N ASP A 6 48.47 19.35 20.20
CA ASP A 6 48.90 20.60 19.55
C ASP A 6 49.89 20.60 18.36
N LEU A 7 49.51 21.34 17.31
CA LEU A 7 50.27 22.54 16.92
C LEU A 7 49.33 23.56 16.22
N ARG A 8 49.72 24.85 16.27
CA ARG A 8 48.90 26.01 15.85
C ARG A 8 49.62 26.89 14.81
N CYS A 9 48.84 27.78 14.21
CA CYS A 9 49.22 28.98 13.44
C CYS A 9 49.71 28.75 12.00
N GLY A 10 49.50 29.69 11.06
CA GLY A 10 48.88 31.02 11.21
C GLY A 10 48.23 31.58 9.94
N GLN A 11 47.40 32.61 10.10
CA GLN A 11 46.71 33.32 9.00
C GLN A 11 47.55 34.47 8.43
N LEU A 12 47.12 35.02 7.28
CA LEU A 12 47.23 36.40 6.73
C LEU A 12 47.49 36.32 5.19
N ARG A 13 47.02 37.22 4.30
CA ARG A 13 45.81 38.09 4.24
C ARG A 13 45.77 38.73 2.83
N SER A 14 44.59 38.88 2.18
CA SER A 14 44.32 39.69 0.94
C SER A 14 45.16 39.38 -0.34
N GLY A 15 44.69 39.59 -1.57
CA GLY A 15 43.34 39.92 -2.08
C GLY A 15 43.34 41.10 -3.08
N GLU A 16 43.03 40.87 -4.36
CA GLU A 16 42.83 41.94 -5.37
C GLU A 16 41.99 41.49 -6.60
N GLN A 17 41.67 42.42 -7.52
CA GLN A 17 40.74 42.23 -8.66
C GLN A 17 41.42 42.43 -10.03
N ALA A 18 40.96 41.75 -11.09
CA ALA A 18 41.18 42.19 -12.49
C ALA A 18 40.10 41.65 -13.46
N ARG A 19 39.94 42.31 -14.62
CA ARG A 19 39.07 41.91 -15.76
C ARG A 19 39.90 41.50 -16.98
N LEU A 20 39.30 40.73 -17.90
CA LEU A 20 39.48 40.66 -19.37
C LEU A 20 38.38 39.66 -19.84
N GLN A 21 37.35 39.95 -20.65
CA GLN A 21 37.12 40.73 -21.88
C GLN A 21 37.44 39.96 -23.19
N GLU A 22 36.64 40.21 -24.24
CA GLU A 22 36.26 39.23 -25.28
C GLU A 22 37.08 39.26 -26.58
N THR A 23 37.10 38.13 -27.31
CA THR A 23 37.03 37.97 -28.79
C THR A 23 37.02 36.46 -29.12
N GLY A 24 36.39 35.92 -30.18
CA GLY A 24 35.48 36.50 -31.18
C GLY A 24 35.90 36.22 -32.64
N CYS A 25 35.50 35.08 -33.25
CA CYS A 25 35.78 34.81 -34.68
C CYS A 25 34.90 33.70 -35.33
N ALA A 26 34.31 33.96 -36.51
CA ALA A 26 33.62 33.03 -37.44
C ALA A 26 33.25 33.78 -38.77
N PRO A 27 32.75 33.16 -39.87
CA PRO A 27 32.75 31.74 -40.27
C PRO A 27 33.87 31.39 -41.30
N PRO A 28 33.76 31.38 -42.68
CA PRO A 28 32.68 31.69 -43.64
C PRO A 28 32.22 30.44 -44.49
N PRO A 29 32.04 30.37 -45.86
CA PRO A 29 30.75 29.84 -46.39
C PRO A 29 30.69 28.93 -47.66
N VAL A 30 29.48 28.39 -47.93
CA VAL A 30 28.80 28.12 -49.24
C VAL A 30 29.44 27.21 -50.32
N ALA A 31 28.72 26.15 -50.71
CA ALA A 31 28.36 25.81 -52.12
C ALA A 31 27.29 24.71 -52.19
N SER A 32 26.53 24.61 -53.29
CA SER A 32 25.45 23.64 -53.50
C SER A 32 25.43 23.04 -54.92
N ARG A 33 25.06 21.76 -55.07
CA ARG A 33 24.51 21.12 -56.28
C ARG A 33 23.91 19.74 -55.93
N GLY A 34 23.08 19.17 -56.81
CA GLY A 34 22.44 17.86 -56.61
C GLY A 34 22.01 17.21 -57.93
N VAL A 35 20.99 16.34 -57.86
CA VAL A 35 20.38 15.50 -58.93
C VAL A 35 21.12 14.16 -59.21
N GLY A 36 20.38 13.03 -59.19
CA GLY A 36 20.75 11.84 -59.99
C GLY A 36 20.47 10.42 -59.44
N GLY A 37 19.19 10.01 -59.31
CA GLY A 37 18.79 8.57 -59.21
C GLY A 37 19.00 7.85 -57.86
N ALA A 38 18.43 6.65 -57.62
CA ALA A 38 17.40 5.93 -58.39
C ALA A 38 16.66 4.86 -57.54
N GLU A 39 15.43 4.52 -57.98
CA GLU A 39 14.68 3.25 -57.76
C GLU A 39 14.21 2.80 -56.36
N GLU A 40 13.24 1.87 -56.39
CA GLU A 40 12.37 1.45 -55.28
C GLU A 40 12.69 0.04 -54.78
N VAL A 41 12.52 -0.22 -53.48
CA VAL A 41 11.91 -1.48 -52.98
C VAL A 41 11.04 -1.15 -51.76
N GLY A 42 9.77 -1.58 -51.76
CA GLY A 42 8.81 -1.26 -50.70
C GLY A 42 8.99 -2.07 -49.41
N SER A 43 8.60 -1.48 -48.28
CA SER A 43 8.45 -2.16 -46.98
C SER A 43 6.97 -2.28 -46.61
N PRO A 44 6.47 -3.46 -46.18
CA PRO A 44 5.06 -3.62 -45.82
C PRO A 44 4.75 -3.06 -44.42
N LEU A 45 3.80 -2.14 -44.35
CA LEU A 45 3.23 -1.65 -43.09
C LEU A 45 2.18 -2.65 -42.57
N VAL A 46 2.34 -3.16 -41.34
CA VAL A 46 1.34 -4.04 -40.71
C VAL A 46 0.65 -3.31 -39.56
N THR A 47 -0.48 -2.68 -39.87
CA THR A 47 -1.42 -2.13 -38.89
C THR A 47 -2.22 -3.27 -38.25
N LEU A 48 -2.28 -3.34 -36.92
CA LEU A 48 -3.21 -4.22 -36.21
C LEU A 48 -4.29 -3.42 -35.48
N LEU A 49 -5.51 -3.96 -35.51
CA LEU A 49 -6.75 -3.24 -35.26
C LEU A 49 -7.24 -3.39 -33.82
N SER A 50 -7.77 -2.31 -33.26
CA SER A 50 -8.67 -2.35 -32.10
C SER A 50 -10.13 -2.43 -32.61
N PRO A 51 -10.96 -3.39 -32.15
CA PRO A 51 -12.37 -3.43 -32.50
C PRO A 51 -13.24 -2.78 -31.41
N SER A 52 -13.66 -1.54 -31.64
CA SER A 52 -14.74 -0.88 -30.89
C SER A 52 -15.91 -0.58 -31.83
N LEU A 53 -17.04 -1.28 -31.67
CA LEU A 53 -18.28 -1.02 -32.42
C LEU A 53 -19.51 -1.16 -31.51
N SER A 54 -20.49 -0.29 -31.75
CA SER A 54 -21.72 -0.18 -30.95
C SER A 54 -22.90 0.24 -31.81
N SER A 55 -24.09 -0.30 -31.52
CA SER A 55 -25.41 0.09 -32.10
C SER A 55 -25.59 -0.30 -33.59
N PRO A 56 -26.82 -0.24 -34.18
CA PRO A 56 -28.09 0.23 -33.61
C PRO A 56 -29.25 -0.79 -33.64
N SER A 57 -30.46 -0.31 -33.35
CA SER A 57 -31.70 -1.06 -33.10
C SER A 57 -32.74 -0.95 -34.22
N SER A 58 -33.56 -1.99 -34.44
CA SER A 58 -34.96 -1.81 -34.90
C SER A 58 -35.86 -3.03 -34.61
N SER A 59 -37.11 -2.73 -34.27
CA SER A 59 -38.23 -3.63 -33.92
C SER A 59 -38.73 -4.58 -35.02
N LEU A 60 -39.34 -5.71 -34.61
CA LEU A 60 -40.66 -6.14 -35.10
C LEU A 60 -41.33 -7.14 -34.13
N SER A 61 -42.62 -7.45 -34.34
CA SER A 61 -43.54 -7.97 -33.33
C SER A 61 -44.34 -9.20 -33.78
N LEU A 62 -44.78 -10.06 -32.84
CA LEU A 62 -46.10 -10.75 -32.78
C LEU A 62 -46.15 -11.74 -31.58
N HIS A 63 -47.31 -12.28 -31.16
CA HIS A 63 -48.32 -11.73 -30.24
C HIS A 63 -49.30 -12.87 -29.82
N SER A 64 -49.27 -13.32 -28.56
CA SER A 64 -50.30 -14.12 -27.83
C SER A 64 -49.75 -14.49 -26.43
N GLY A 65 -50.47 -14.55 -25.30
CA GLY A 65 -51.92 -14.53 -25.00
C GLY A 65 -52.36 -15.94 -24.55
N PHE A 66 -52.76 -16.27 -23.31
CA PHE A 66 -53.48 -15.56 -22.22
C PHE A 66 -52.81 -15.86 -20.83
N GLN A 67 -52.87 -15.03 -19.77
CA GLN A 67 -53.95 -14.84 -18.75
C GLN A 67 -54.59 -16.14 -18.21
N GLY A 68 -54.74 -16.41 -16.91
CA GLY A 68 -54.40 -15.71 -15.65
C GLY A 68 -54.68 -16.69 -14.47
N ARG A 69 -55.01 -16.35 -13.20
CA ARG A 69 -55.13 -15.11 -12.42
C ARG A 69 -55.46 -15.50 -10.95
N GLU A 70 -54.85 -14.87 -9.93
CA GLU A 70 -55.32 -14.80 -8.52
C GLU A 70 -55.39 -16.15 -7.69
N ASN A 71 -55.47 -16.19 -6.35
CA ASN A 71 -55.51 -15.12 -5.32
C ASN A 71 -54.80 -15.49 -3.97
N ARG A 72 -54.84 -14.56 -3.00
CA ARG A 72 -54.06 -14.41 -1.74
C ARG A 72 -54.37 -15.37 -0.56
N GLY A 73 -53.34 -15.59 0.29
CA GLY A 73 -53.44 -15.74 1.77
C GLY A 73 -53.62 -17.16 2.35
N GLY A 74 -53.19 -17.49 3.59
CA GLY A 74 -52.29 -16.76 4.51
C GLY A 74 -52.32 -17.27 5.99
N ILE A 75 -51.23 -17.04 6.73
CA ILE A 75 -51.14 -16.82 8.21
C ILE A 75 -51.27 -18.03 9.20
N VAL A 76 -50.11 -18.45 9.76
CA VAL A 76 -49.76 -18.68 11.21
C VAL A 76 -50.19 -19.94 12.01
N ALA A 77 -49.30 -20.33 12.97
CA ALA A 77 -49.46 -21.15 14.21
C ALA A 77 -49.53 -22.71 14.13
N ASP A 78 -49.10 -23.50 15.14
CA ASP A 78 -48.09 -23.32 16.23
C ASP A 78 -47.70 -24.69 16.90
N ALA A 79 -46.56 -24.71 17.62
CA ALA A 79 -46.20 -25.48 18.83
C ALA A 79 -46.43 -27.02 19.04
N LYS A 80 -45.28 -27.71 19.25
CA LYS A 80 -44.88 -28.50 20.46
C LYS A 80 -45.36 -29.96 20.76
N MET A 81 -44.37 -30.88 20.60
CA MET A 81 -43.65 -31.60 21.69
C MET A 81 -44.15 -32.98 22.22
N ARG A 82 -43.15 -33.81 22.63
CA ARG A 82 -43.16 -35.10 23.40
C ARG A 82 -43.37 -36.43 22.62
N VAL A 83 -42.75 -37.57 22.98
CA VAL A 83 -41.45 -37.85 23.69
C VAL A 83 -41.03 -39.35 23.54
N LEU A 84 -39.73 -39.65 23.70
CA LEU A 84 -39.07 -40.98 23.93
C LEU A 84 -39.17 -42.12 22.89
N GLY A 85 -38.03 -42.81 22.68
CA GLY A 85 -38.01 -44.28 22.53
C GLY A 85 -37.11 -44.92 21.45
N ALA A 86 -36.23 -45.84 21.87
CA ALA A 86 -35.54 -46.89 21.08
C ALA A 86 -34.34 -46.51 20.16
N VAL A 87 -33.12 -46.62 20.72
CA VAL A 87 -31.87 -46.83 19.97
C VAL A 87 -31.71 -48.33 19.70
N GLY A 88 -31.29 -48.75 18.49
CA GLY A 88 -30.85 -50.14 18.27
C GLY A 88 -30.69 -50.63 16.82
N VAL A 89 -31.53 -50.21 15.87
CA VAL A 89 -31.69 -50.94 14.59
C VAL A 89 -31.11 -50.21 13.36
N ALA A 90 -30.99 -48.88 13.38
CA ALA A 90 -30.61 -48.09 12.19
C ALA A 90 -29.18 -48.33 11.66
N ALA A 91 -28.25 -48.81 12.50
CA ALA A 91 -26.83 -48.90 12.16
C ALA A 91 -26.49 -50.01 11.14
N LEU A 92 -27.16 -51.17 11.17
CA LEU A 92 -26.85 -52.27 10.26
C LEU A 92 -27.37 -52.05 8.82
N LEU A 93 -28.45 -51.27 8.65
CA LEU A 93 -29.02 -50.99 7.32
C LEU A 93 -28.16 -50.03 6.49
N TRP A 94 -27.43 -49.11 7.12
CA TRP A 94 -26.49 -48.23 6.42
C TRP A 94 -25.22 -48.95 5.95
N ALA A 95 -24.74 -49.96 6.69
CA ALA A 95 -23.54 -50.71 6.34
C ALA A 95 -23.70 -51.55 5.05
N LEU A 96 -24.92 -52.02 4.75
CA LEU A 96 -25.20 -52.88 3.59
C LEU A 96 -25.52 -52.11 2.30
N LEU A 97 -25.94 -50.83 2.39
CA LEU A 97 -26.22 -50.00 1.21
C LEU A 97 -24.96 -49.33 0.61
N ALA A 98 -23.88 -49.23 1.37
CA ALA A 98 -22.61 -48.64 0.91
C ALA A 98 -21.80 -49.52 -0.07
N ALA A 99 -22.21 -50.77 -0.30
CA ALA A 99 -21.43 -51.76 -1.05
C ALA A 99 -21.76 -51.86 -2.55
N LEU A 100 -22.71 -51.07 -3.07
CA LEU A 100 -23.30 -51.27 -4.41
C LEU A 100 -23.46 -49.99 -5.26
N VAL A 101 -22.49 -49.07 -5.23
CA VAL A 101 -22.38 -47.98 -6.22
C VAL A 101 -20.92 -47.80 -6.69
N PRO A 102 -20.56 -48.15 -7.93
CA PRO A 102 -19.24 -47.87 -8.48
C PRO A 102 -19.19 -46.52 -9.23
N GLY A 103 -18.31 -45.62 -8.79
CA GLY A 103 -17.83 -44.47 -9.58
C GLY A 103 -18.05 -43.08 -8.98
N GLY A 104 -17.10 -42.17 -9.23
CA GLY A 104 -17.33 -40.73 -9.11
C GLY A 104 -16.98 -40.04 -7.79
N ALA A 105 -16.06 -40.57 -6.98
CA ALA A 105 -15.54 -39.87 -5.79
C ALA A 105 -14.12 -39.33 -6.03
N SER A 106 -13.92 -38.05 -5.72
CA SER A 106 -12.66 -37.29 -5.81
C SER A 106 -11.44 -38.05 -5.26
N GLU A 107 -10.35 -38.10 -6.02
CA GLU A 107 -9.01 -38.47 -5.51
C GLU A 107 -8.44 -37.35 -4.61
N LEU A 108 -9.05 -37.17 -3.44
CA LEU A 108 -8.45 -36.44 -2.33
C LEU A 108 -7.39 -37.34 -1.67
N ALA A 109 -6.28 -37.55 -2.40
CA ALA A 109 -5.09 -38.18 -1.87
C ALA A 109 -4.50 -37.27 -0.79
N THR A 110 -4.84 -37.54 0.48
CA THR A 110 -4.05 -37.12 1.63
C THR A 110 -2.69 -37.79 1.55
N LEU A 111 -1.78 -37.17 0.79
CA LEU A 111 -0.38 -37.57 0.68
C LEU A 111 0.18 -37.74 2.10
N ALA A 112 0.52 -38.98 2.44
CA ALA A 112 1.10 -39.30 3.73
C ALA A 112 2.39 -38.48 3.89
N GLN A 113 2.40 -37.56 4.85
CA GLN A 113 3.56 -36.71 5.06
C GLN A 113 4.76 -37.59 5.43
N GLU A 114 5.85 -37.37 4.71
CA GLU A 114 7.10 -38.13 4.83
C GLU A 114 7.61 -38.13 6.27
N GLN A 115 8.12 -39.26 6.77
CA GLN A 115 8.64 -39.35 8.15
C GLN A 115 9.96 -38.58 8.30
N VAL A 116 9.84 -37.31 8.67
CA VAL A 116 10.96 -36.45 9.01
C VAL A 116 11.66 -36.95 10.28
N LYS A 117 12.99 -36.83 10.35
CA LYS A 117 13.71 -36.99 11.62
C LYS A 117 13.16 -35.98 12.64
N PRO A 118 12.81 -36.40 13.88
CA PRO A 118 12.23 -35.51 14.87
C PRO A 118 13.20 -34.39 15.25
N GLU A 119 12.66 -33.21 15.50
CA GLU A 119 13.44 -32.05 15.95
C GLU A 119 14.07 -32.31 17.33
N SER A 120 15.19 -31.63 17.61
CA SER A 120 15.78 -31.69 18.94
C SER A 120 14.88 -30.94 19.93
N THR A 121 14.46 -31.63 20.98
CA THR A 121 13.75 -31.04 22.13
C THR A 121 14.57 -30.02 22.91
N LEU A 122 15.89 -29.90 22.62
CA LEU A 122 16.83 -28.99 23.29
C LEU A 122 17.28 -27.82 22.41
N LEU A 123 17.22 -27.95 21.08
CA LEU A 123 17.74 -26.96 20.13
C LEU A 123 16.78 -26.77 18.96
N ARG A 124 16.37 -25.52 18.70
CA ARG A 124 15.62 -25.14 17.49
C ARG A 124 16.35 -25.62 16.22
N PRO A 125 15.64 -25.99 15.14
CA PRO A 125 16.23 -26.30 13.84
C PRO A 125 17.27 -25.27 13.36
N LYS A 126 18.21 -25.67 12.50
CA LYS A 126 19.09 -24.75 11.79
C LYS A 126 18.41 -24.25 10.51
N VAL A 127 18.35 -22.93 10.34
CA VAL A 127 17.78 -22.28 9.15
C VAL A 127 18.89 -21.63 8.35
N MET A 128 18.87 -21.74 7.02
CA MET A 128 19.61 -20.83 6.15
C MET A 128 18.64 -19.79 5.56
N ILE A 129 18.90 -18.50 5.75
CA ILE A 129 18.20 -17.42 5.02
C ILE A 129 19.02 -17.08 3.78
N ALA A 130 18.42 -17.21 2.61
CA ALA A 130 19.05 -16.97 1.32
C ALA A 130 18.53 -15.68 0.67
N LEU A 131 19.43 -14.71 0.54
CA LEU A 131 19.20 -13.38 -0.02
C LEU A 131 19.94 -13.25 -1.37
N VAL A 132 19.22 -12.81 -2.41
CA VAL A 132 19.81 -12.36 -3.67
C VAL A 132 19.34 -10.93 -3.91
N ALA A 133 20.26 -9.97 -3.93
CA ALA A 133 19.93 -8.55 -4.05
C ALA A 133 20.38 -7.97 -5.40
N ARG A 134 19.50 -7.20 -6.05
CA ARG A 134 19.83 -6.39 -7.23
C ARG A 134 19.15 -5.02 -7.16
N ASN A 135 19.93 -3.94 -7.20
CA ASN A 135 19.47 -2.56 -7.18
C ASN A 135 18.51 -2.25 -6.01
N ALA A 136 18.86 -2.75 -4.82
CA ALA A 136 18.07 -2.78 -3.61
C ALA A 136 18.55 -1.79 -2.52
N GLU A 137 19.40 -0.79 -2.84
CA GLU A 137 19.85 0.23 -1.88
C GLU A 137 18.67 0.88 -1.12
N HIS A 138 17.57 1.11 -1.82
CA HIS A 138 16.34 1.70 -1.30
C HIS A 138 15.58 0.82 -0.29
N SER A 139 15.75 -0.51 -0.35
CA SER A 139 14.95 -1.49 0.40
C SER A 139 15.73 -2.24 1.46
N LEU A 140 17.02 -2.53 1.23
CA LEU A 140 17.91 -3.21 2.17
C LEU A 140 17.80 -2.72 3.63
N PRO A 141 17.74 -1.40 3.95
CA PRO A 141 17.63 -0.94 5.34
C PRO A 141 16.44 -1.55 6.09
N HIS A 142 15.26 -1.59 5.47
CA HIS A 142 14.03 -2.04 6.12
C HIS A 142 13.87 -3.56 6.03
N SER A 143 14.20 -4.18 4.89
CA SER A 143 14.13 -5.63 4.69
C SER A 143 15.12 -6.38 5.60
N LEU A 144 16.35 -5.88 5.75
CA LEU A 144 17.33 -6.44 6.68
C LEU A 144 16.93 -6.18 8.13
N GLY A 145 16.34 -5.02 8.45
CA GLY A 145 15.78 -4.74 9.78
C GLY A 145 14.70 -5.76 10.19
N CYS A 146 13.87 -6.22 9.25
CA CYS A 146 12.95 -7.33 9.49
C CYS A 146 13.67 -8.65 9.81
N ILE A 147 14.80 -8.95 9.15
CA ILE A 147 15.60 -10.16 9.39
C ILE A 147 16.36 -10.09 10.73
N ASP A 148 16.85 -8.91 11.11
CA ASP A 148 17.41 -8.63 12.44
C ASP A 148 16.36 -8.83 13.54
N ARG A 149 15.09 -8.49 13.27
CA ARG A 149 13.97 -8.64 14.22
C ARG A 149 13.30 -10.03 14.26
N LEU A 150 13.66 -10.99 13.39
CA LEU A 150 13.08 -12.34 13.43
C LEU A 150 13.25 -13.00 14.81
N ASP A 151 12.13 -13.49 15.36
CA ASP A 151 12.00 -14.21 16.64
C ASP A 151 12.50 -15.65 16.49
N TYR A 152 13.80 -15.78 16.31
CA TYR A 152 14.49 -17.05 16.15
C TYR A 152 15.95 -16.89 16.61
N PRO A 153 16.56 -17.87 17.31
CA PRO A 153 17.91 -17.71 17.82
C PRO A 153 18.92 -17.53 16.68
N LYS A 154 19.70 -16.43 16.71
CA LYS A 154 20.58 -16.04 15.59
C LYS A 154 21.73 -17.03 15.40
N GLU A 155 22.19 -17.65 16.47
CA GLU A 155 23.15 -18.77 16.49
C GLU A 155 22.59 -20.08 15.91
N ARG A 156 21.31 -20.09 15.50
CA ARG A 156 20.65 -21.15 14.71
C ARG A 156 20.28 -20.71 13.29
N ILE A 157 20.49 -19.44 12.94
CA ILE A 157 20.33 -18.92 11.58
C ILE A 157 21.70 -18.78 10.91
N ALA A 158 21.85 -19.38 9.74
CA ALA A 158 22.91 -19.08 8.78
C ALA A 158 22.40 -18.07 7.74
N ILE A 159 23.24 -17.12 7.34
CA ILE A 159 22.96 -16.19 6.25
C ILE A 159 23.72 -16.64 5.00
N TRP A 160 23.04 -16.68 3.87
CA TRP A 160 23.63 -16.79 2.55
C TRP A 160 23.22 -15.57 1.74
N ALA A 161 24.18 -14.75 1.33
CA ALA A 161 23.92 -13.50 0.63
C ALA A 161 24.72 -13.44 -0.67
N ALA A 162 24.03 -13.09 -1.76
CA ALA A 162 24.64 -12.78 -3.04
C ALA A 162 24.12 -11.46 -3.59
N THR A 163 24.91 -10.84 -4.46
CA THR A 163 24.47 -9.74 -5.31
C THR A 163 24.49 -10.13 -6.77
N ASP A 164 23.57 -9.54 -7.53
CA ASP A 164 23.58 -9.51 -8.99
C ASP A 164 24.13 -8.15 -9.47
N HIS A 165 24.15 -7.92 -10.78
CA HIS A 165 24.76 -6.77 -11.46
C HIS A 165 24.15 -5.42 -11.01
N ASN A 166 24.82 -4.69 -10.12
CA ASN A 166 24.28 -3.49 -9.47
C ASN A 166 24.75 -2.18 -10.11
N VAL A 167 23.85 -1.19 -10.20
CA VAL A 167 24.18 0.21 -10.55
C VAL A 167 24.17 1.17 -9.35
N ASP A 168 23.70 0.70 -8.20
CA ASP A 168 23.52 1.45 -6.95
C ASP A 168 24.46 0.94 -5.83
N ASN A 169 24.26 1.38 -4.58
CA ASN A 169 25.12 1.03 -3.44
C ASN A 169 24.86 -0.37 -2.82
N THR A 170 24.00 -1.21 -3.43
CA THR A 170 23.54 -2.50 -2.87
C THR A 170 24.68 -3.38 -2.35
N THR A 171 25.73 -3.60 -3.15
CA THR A 171 26.84 -4.50 -2.78
C THR A 171 27.64 -3.97 -1.58
N ALA A 172 27.78 -2.66 -1.45
CA ALA A 172 28.50 -2.05 -0.34
C ALA A 172 27.70 -2.09 0.96
N MET A 173 26.39 -1.79 0.90
CA MET A 173 25.48 -1.86 2.06
C MET A 173 25.34 -3.29 2.57
N LEU A 174 25.04 -4.25 1.69
CA LEU A 174 24.89 -5.65 2.11
C LEU A 174 26.20 -6.18 2.72
N ARG A 175 27.36 -5.80 2.18
CA ARG A 175 28.69 -6.07 2.77
C ARG A 175 28.93 -5.38 4.11
N GLU A 176 28.32 -4.24 4.40
CA GLU A 176 28.38 -3.59 5.73
C GLU A 176 27.58 -4.40 6.76
N TRP A 177 26.32 -4.70 6.45
CA TRP A 177 25.45 -5.52 7.30
C TRP A 177 26.07 -6.89 7.60
N LEU A 178 26.60 -7.58 6.58
CA LEU A 178 27.20 -8.91 6.72
C LEU A 178 28.42 -8.94 7.66
N LYS A 179 29.19 -7.85 7.77
CA LYS A 179 30.31 -7.76 8.75
C LYS A 179 29.82 -7.80 10.20
N ARG A 180 28.62 -7.27 10.47
CA ARG A 180 27.97 -7.40 11.79
C ARG A 180 27.34 -8.78 11.93
N ALA A 181 26.61 -9.23 10.92
CA ALA A 181 25.96 -10.53 10.92
C ALA A 181 26.94 -11.68 11.21
N GLN A 182 28.18 -11.62 10.71
CA GLN A 182 29.23 -12.63 10.96
C GLN A 182 29.56 -12.84 12.45
N SER A 183 29.26 -11.86 13.33
CA SER A 183 29.47 -11.94 14.78
C SER A 183 28.23 -12.39 15.58
N VAL A 184 27.06 -12.49 14.94
CA VAL A 184 25.76 -12.73 15.59
C VAL A 184 25.06 -13.99 15.06
N TYR A 185 25.24 -14.30 13.77
CA TYR A 185 24.62 -15.42 13.07
C TYR A 185 25.55 -16.65 13.03
N HIS A 186 24.96 -17.85 12.96
CA HIS A 186 25.68 -19.14 13.00
C HIS A 186 26.78 -19.28 11.93
N TYR A 187 26.50 -18.76 10.73
CA TYR A 187 27.36 -18.81 9.56
C TYR A 187 26.95 -17.68 8.62
N VAL A 188 27.92 -17.12 7.89
CA VAL A 188 27.67 -16.13 6.85
C VAL A 188 28.45 -16.51 5.60
N GLU A 189 27.76 -16.59 4.47
CA GLU A 189 28.38 -16.70 3.15
C GLU A 189 28.05 -15.46 2.31
N TRP A 190 29.07 -14.92 1.65
CA TRP A 190 28.98 -13.70 0.85
C TRP A 190 29.49 -13.95 -0.56
N ARG A 191 28.68 -13.60 -1.57
CA ARG A 191 29.01 -13.72 -2.99
C ARG A 191 28.75 -12.39 -3.72
N PRO A 192 29.71 -11.45 -3.72
CA PRO A 192 29.54 -10.16 -4.37
C PRO A 192 29.55 -10.28 -5.90
N MET A 193 28.75 -9.44 -6.56
CA MET A 193 28.90 -9.07 -7.96
C MET A 193 28.95 -7.54 -8.04
N ASP A 194 30.13 -6.99 -8.30
CA ASP A 194 30.35 -5.54 -8.45
C ASP A 194 30.48 -5.11 -9.92
N GLU A 195 31.05 -5.98 -10.78
CA GLU A 195 31.20 -5.73 -12.21
C GLU A 195 31.01 -7.04 -13.01
N PRO A 196 30.35 -7.00 -14.20
CA PRO A 196 29.77 -5.81 -14.81
C PRO A 196 28.48 -5.34 -14.10
N ARG A 197 28.15 -4.06 -14.22
CA ARG A 197 26.93 -3.47 -13.61
C ARG A 197 25.63 -3.77 -14.34
N ALA A 198 25.72 -4.31 -15.56
CA ALA A 198 24.58 -4.62 -16.41
C ALA A 198 24.85 -5.86 -17.28
N TYR A 199 23.77 -6.51 -17.69
CA TYR A 199 23.78 -7.61 -18.66
C TYR A 199 23.84 -7.08 -20.10
N THR A 200 24.56 -7.76 -20.98
CA THR A 200 24.76 -7.34 -22.39
C THR A 200 23.49 -7.38 -23.26
N ASP A 201 22.50 -8.17 -22.84
CA ASP A 201 21.19 -8.35 -23.46
C ASP A 201 20.05 -7.69 -22.66
N GLU A 202 20.38 -6.79 -21.72
CA GLU A 202 19.41 -5.93 -21.06
C GLU A 202 19.50 -4.47 -21.51
N TRP A 203 18.33 -3.83 -21.54
CA TRP A 203 18.14 -2.45 -22.01
C TRP A 203 17.63 -1.53 -20.88
N GLY A 204 17.60 -2.03 -19.64
CA GLY A 204 17.21 -1.30 -18.43
C GLY A 204 17.30 -2.19 -17.18
N PRO A 205 17.51 -1.63 -15.97
CA PRO A 205 17.77 -2.38 -14.74
C PRO A 205 16.59 -3.25 -14.25
N LYS A 206 15.37 -2.96 -14.73
CA LYS A 206 14.15 -3.73 -14.46
C LYS A 206 13.82 -4.74 -15.55
N HIS A 207 14.60 -4.82 -16.64
CA HIS A 207 14.48 -5.90 -17.62
C HIS A 207 14.98 -7.23 -17.02
N TRP A 208 14.32 -8.32 -17.41
CA TRP A 208 14.71 -9.68 -17.06
C TRP A 208 15.07 -10.46 -18.33
N PRO A 209 16.31 -10.31 -18.84
CA PRO A 209 16.78 -11.11 -19.96
C PRO A 209 17.02 -12.58 -19.56
N PRO A 210 17.12 -13.51 -20.53
CA PRO A 210 17.47 -14.90 -20.27
C PRO A 210 18.81 -15.07 -19.53
N SER A 211 19.78 -14.18 -19.76
CA SER A 211 21.07 -14.16 -19.05
C SER A 211 20.91 -13.95 -17.54
N ARG A 212 20.08 -12.98 -17.13
CA ARG A 212 19.74 -12.67 -15.73
C ARG A 212 19.01 -13.82 -15.08
N PHE A 213 17.98 -14.37 -15.72
CA PHE A 213 17.29 -15.58 -15.23
C PHE A 213 18.26 -16.75 -15.01
N ASN A 214 19.18 -16.97 -15.96
CA ASN A 214 20.20 -18.02 -15.87
C ASN A 214 21.16 -17.81 -14.68
N HIS A 215 21.56 -16.56 -14.43
CA HIS A 215 22.42 -16.22 -13.30
C HIS A 215 21.70 -16.32 -11.95
N VAL A 216 20.49 -15.74 -11.82
CA VAL A 216 19.69 -15.79 -10.60
C VAL A 216 19.32 -17.24 -10.24
N MET A 217 18.96 -18.09 -11.21
CA MET A 217 18.77 -19.53 -10.97
C MET A 217 20.04 -20.21 -10.45
N LYS A 218 21.23 -19.88 -10.97
CA LYS A 218 22.51 -20.38 -10.45
C LYS A 218 22.79 -19.91 -9.02
N LEU A 219 22.42 -18.67 -8.67
CA LEU A 219 22.54 -18.15 -7.31
C LEU A 219 21.56 -18.87 -6.35
N ARG A 220 20.27 -18.96 -6.67
CA ARG A 220 19.28 -19.69 -5.86
C ARG A 220 19.67 -21.18 -5.72
N GLN A 221 20.20 -21.80 -6.76
CA GLN A 221 20.75 -23.16 -6.72
C GLN A 221 21.98 -23.29 -5.82
N ALA A 222 22.90 -22.32 -5.85
CA ALA A 222 24.08 -22.31 -5.01
C ALA A 222 23.71 -22.18 -3.53
N ALA A 223 22.74 -21.33 -3.18
CA ALA A 223 22.20 -21.22 -1.82
C ALA A 223 21.62 -22.55 -1.34
N LEU A 224 20.77 -23.20 -2.16
CA LEU A 224 20.17 -24.51 -1.87
C LEU A 224 21.24 -25.61 -1.67
N LYS A 225 22.31 -25.57 -2.47
CA LYS A 225 23.45 -26.49 -2.35
C LYS A 225 24.21 -26.24 -1.04
N THR A 226 24.56 -24.98 -0.75
CA THR A 226 25.25 -24.60 0.50
C THR A 226 24.43 -24.98 1.74
N ALA A 227 23.11 -24.78 1.75
CA ALA A 227 22.25 -25.16 2.87
C ALA A 227 22.31 -26.66 3.17
N ARG A 228 22.24 -27.50 2.12
CA ARG A 228 22.42 -28.96 2.22
C ARG A 228 23.83 -29.32 2.72
N GLU A 229 24.88 -28.70 2.19
CA GLU A 229 26.29 -28.94 2.58
C GLU A 229 26.63 -28.45 4.00
N ARG A 230 25.93 -27.44 4.52
CA ARG A 230 26.03 -26.95 5.90
C ARG A 230 25.06 -27.65 6.87
N TRP A 231 24.36 -28.69 6.41
CA TRP A 231 23.39 -29.46 7.19
C TRP A 231 22.32 -28.57 7.84
N ALA A 232 21.79 -27.59 7.10
CA ALA A 232 20.64 -26.82 7.54
C ALA A 232 19.38 -27.71 7.49
N ASP A 233 18.52 -27.59 8.50
CA ASP A 233 17.23 -28.29 8.56
C ASP A 233 16.21 -27.64 7.63
N TYR A 234 16.29 -26.32 7.46
CA TYR A 234 15.44 -25.54 6.58
C TYR A 234 16.25 -24.50 5.76
N ILE A 235 15.73 -24.10 4.61
CA ILE A 235 16.16 -22.88 3.90
C ILE A 235 14.95 -21.97 3.65
N LEU A 236 15.07 -20.70 4.03
CA LEU A 236 14.13 -19.63 3.70
C LEU A 236 14.73 -18.80 2.56
N PHE A 237 14.10 -18.79 1.39
CA PHE A 237 14.40 -17.81 0.35
C PHE A 237 13.66 -16.51 0.66
N VAL A 238 14.33 -15.38 0.45
CA VAL A 238 13.76 -14.03 0.63
C VAL A 238 14.35 -13.11 -0.46
N ASP A 239 13.49 -12.54 -1.32
CA ASP A 239 13.89 -11.44 -2.21
C ASP A 239 14.12 -10.15 -1.39
N SER A 240 15.12 -9.33 -1.77
CA SER A 240 15.68 -8.26 -0.92
C SER A 240 14.74 -7.08 -0.59
N ASP A 241 13.57 -7.05 -1.21
CA ASP A 241 12.50 -6.05 -1.10
C ASP A 241 11.26 -6.56 -0.31
N ASN A 242 11.30 -7.77 0.25
CA ASN A 242 10.22 -8.29 1.08
C ASN A 242 10.35 -7.87 2.55
N LEU A 243 9.35 -7.13 3.05
CA LEU A 243 9.26 -6.67 4.44
C LEU A 243 8.58 -7.73 5.31
N LEU A 244 9.36 -8.64 5.90
CA LEU A 244 8.84 -9.66 6.84
C LEU A 244 8.50 -9.04 8.20
N THR A 245 7.35 -8.36 8.29
CA THR A 245 6.96 -7.60 9.50
C THR A 245 6.57 -8.48 10.67
N ASN A 246 6.13 -9.72 10.44
CA ASN A 246 5.81 -10.67 11.51
C ASN A 246 7.08 -11.43 11.94
N PRO A 247 7.67 -11.13 13.12
CA PRO A 247 8.96 -11.70 13.51
C PRO A 247 8.88 -13.22 13.72
N ARG A 248 7.69 -13.77 13.95
CA ARG A 248 7.45 -15.20 14.23
C ARG A 248 7.35 -16.05 12.95
N VAL A 249 7.45 -15.46 11.76
CA VAL A 249 7.20 -16.14 10.47
C VAL A 249 7.98 -17.44 10.29
N LEU A 250 9.23 -17.53 10.77
CA LEU A 250 9.99 -18.78 10.76
C LEU A 250 9.31 -19.88 11.59
N ASN A 251 8.96 -19.60 12.84
CA ASN A 251 8.29 -20.57 13.72
C ASN A 251 6.93 -20.99 13.16
N LEU A 252 6.16 -20.05 12.61
CA LEU A 252 4.83 -20.29 12.04
C LEU A 252 4.90 -21.17 10.78
N MET A 253 5.81 -20.87 9.84
CA MET A 253 5.98 -21.69 8.63
C MET A 253 6.53 -23.09 8.92
N MET A 254 7.35 -23.27 9.97
CA MET A 254 7.77 -24.60 10.44
C MET A 254 6.61 -25.40 11.04
N ALA A 255 5.74 -24.74 11.82
CA ALA A 255 4.65 -25.37 12.55
C ALA A 255 3.57 -26.00 11.65
N GLU A 256 3.41 -25.54 10.41
CA GLU A 256 2.50 -26.17 9.43
C GLU A 256 2.99 -27.56 8.96
N ASN A 257 4.26 -27.91 9.22
CA ASN A 257 4.88 -29.19 8.85
C ASN A 257 4.74 -29.54 7.35
N LEU A 258 5.00 -28.56 6.49
CA LEU A 258 4.92 -28.69 5.03
C LEU A 258 6.32 -28.76 4.41
N THR A 259 6.47 -29.49 3.30
CA THR A 259 7.78 -29.60 2.63
C THR A 259 8.23 -28.26 2.06
N LEU A 260 7.31 -27.52 1.43
CA LEU A 260 7.57 -26.23 0.80
C LEU A 260 6.36 -25.30 1.02
N VAL A 261 6.54 -24.21 1.78
CA VAL A 261 5.46 -23.29 2.16
C VAL A 261 5.90 -21.83 2.09
N ALA A 262 5.04 -20.97 1.53
CA ALA A 262 5.21 -19.53 1.51
C ALA A 262 4.29 -18.84 2.54
N PRO A 263 4.80 -17.92 3.36
CA PRO A 263 3.95 -16.95 4.04
C PRO A 263 3.31 -16.04 2.98
N MET A 264 2.00 -15.83 3.03
CA MET A 264 1.35 -14.89 2.11
C MET A 264 1.79 -13.45 2.43
N LEU A 265 2.37 -12.77 1.45
CA LEU A 265 2.82 -11.39 1.58
C LEU A 265 1.80 -10.42 0.94
N GLU A 266 1.66 -9.25 1.55
CA GLU A 266 0.69 -8.23 1.19
C GLU A 266 1.24 -7.17 0.23
N SER A 267 0.50 -6.84 -0.83
CA SER A 267 0.80 -5.72 -1.73
C SER A 267 -0.39 -4.76 -1.86
N ARG A 268 -0.18 -3.60 -2.50
CA ARG A 268 -1.25 -2.62 -2.84
C ARG A 268 -2.39 -3.22 -3.68
N SER A 269 -2.18 -4.30 -4.41
CA SER A 269 -3.13 -4.82 -5.41
C SER A 269 -3.41 -6.32 -5.27
N LEU A 270 -4.20 -6.88 -6.21
CA LEU A 270 -4.38 -8.33 -6.37
C LEU A 270 -3.14 -9.07 -6.91
N TYR A 271 -1.94 -8.48 -6.77
CA TYR A 271 -0.65 -9.16 -6.84
C TYR A 271 -0.28 -9.80 -5.50
N SER A 272 0.50 -10.88 -5.53
CA SER A 272 1.00 -11.62 -4.36
C SER A 272 2.14 -12.56 -4.75
N ASN A 273 2.71 -13.23 -3.76
CA ASN A 273 3.78 -14.21 -3.92
C ASN A 273 3.31 -15.66 -4.26
N PHE A 274 2.09 -15.84 -4.76
CA PHE A 274 1.53 -17.16 -5.09
C PHE A 274 0.53 -17.12 -6.26
N TRP A 275 0.40 -18.23 -6.98
CA TRP A 275 -0.60 -18.39 -8.05
C TRP A 275 -1.53 -19.58 -7.75
N CYS A 276 -2.85 -19.40 -7.74
CA CYS A 276 -3.81 -20.51 -7.56
C CYS A 276 -4.06 -21.35 -8.81
N GLY A 277 -3.44 -21.02 -9.95
CA GLY A 277 -3.66 -21.71 -11.22
C GLY A 277 -2.56 -21.42 -12.23
N ILE A 278 -2.31 -22.41 -13.09
CA ILE A 278 -1.45 -22.29 -14.27
C ILE A 278 -2.18 -22.78 -15.53
N THR A 279 -1.73 -22.33 -16.70
CA THR A 279 -2.06 -22.91 -18.00
C THR A 279 -1.20 -24.16 -18.27
N PRO A 280 -1.50 -24.99 -19.29
CA PRO A 280 -0.62 -26.10 -19.70
C PRO A 280 0.80 -25.65 -20.06
N GLN A 281 0.95 -24.40 -20.52
CA GLN A 281 2.21 -23.73 -20.87
C GLN A 281 2.89 -23.05 -19.65
N GLY A 282 2.40 -23.28 -18.43
CA GLY A 282 2.99 -22.81 -17.19
C GLY A 282 2.62 -21.38 -16.78
N TYR A 283 1.97 -20.59 -17.63
CA TYR A 283 1.61 -19.19 -17.34
C TYR A 283 0.50 -19.05 -16.30
N TYR A 284 0.43 -17.87 -15.67
CA TYR A 284 -0.58 -17.50 -14.67
C TYR A 284 -2.03 -17.77 -15.12
N LYS A 285 -2.85 -18.31 -14.21
CA LYS A 285 -4.31 -18.43 -14.37
C LYS A 285 -5.02 -18.06 -13.06
N ARG A 286 -5.76 -16.95 -13.05
CA ARG A 286 -6.67 -16.58 -11.94
C ARG A 286 -7.72 -17.68 -11.77
N THR A 287 -8.01 -18.07 -10.53
CA THR A 287 -9.09 -18.99 -10.17
C THR A 287 -10.02 -18.35 -9.15
N GLN A 288 -11.20 -18.95 -8.92
CA GLN A 288 -12.17 -18.47 -7.92
C GLN A 288 -11.60 -18.49 -6.50
N ASP A 289 -10.67 -19.41 -6.20
CA ASP A 289 -9.97 -19.50 -4.91
C ASP A 289 -9.02 -18.33 -4.61
N TYR A 290 -8.49 -17.67 -5.65
CA TYR A 290 -7.42 -16.69 -5.47
C TYR A 290 -7.84 -15.51 -4.58
N GLN A 291 -8.97 -14.90 -4.89
CA GLN A 291 -9.40 -13.67 -4.19
C GLN A 291 -9.79 -13.95 -2.72
N PRO A 292 -10.58 -14.99 -2.38
CA PRO A 292 -10.84 -15.34 -0.98
C PRO A 292 -9.59 -15.65 -0.15
N ILE A 293 -8.53 -16.21 -0.75
CA ILE A 293 -7.24 -16.40 -0.07
C ILE A 293 -6.51 -15.05 0.09
N ARG A 294 -6.35 -14.29 -0.99
CA ARG A 294 -5.59 -13.02 -1.04
C ARG A 294 -6.17 -11.92 -0.14
N GLU A 295 -7.46 -11.97 0.15
CA GLU A 295 -8.20 -11.00 0.96
C GLU A 295 -8.50 -11.50 2.38
N TRP A 296 -7.84 -12.57 2.84
CA TRP A 296 -8.04 -13.21 4.16
C TRP A 296 -9.48 -13.70 4.47
N LYS A 297 -10.43 -13.56 3.52
CA LYS A 297 -11.81 -14.07 3.60
C LYS A 297 -11.88 -15.60 3.80
N ARG A 298 -10.82 -16.34 3.46
CA ARG A 298 -10.66 -17.77 3.73
C ARG A 298 -9.24 -18.01 4.29
N LEU A 299 -9.16 -18.37 5.58
CA LEU A 299 -7.91 -18.53 6.33
C LEU A 299 -7.42 -19.99 6.38
N GLY A 300 -6.13 -20.20 6.18
CA GLY A 300 -5.49 -21.51 6.26
C GLY A 300 -4.15 -21.55 5.53
N CYS A 301 -3.71 -22.76 5.15
CA CYS A 301 -2.69 -22.93 4.12
C CYS A 301 -3.26 -23.78 2.97
N TYR A 302 -2.93 -23.42 1.74
CA TYR A 302 -3.57 -23.94 0.53
C TYR A 302 -2.53 -24.51 -0.45
N PRO A 303 -2.76 -25.70 -1.04
CA PRO A 303 -1.92 -26.19 -2.12
C PRO A 303 -2.08 -25.28 -3.34
N VAL A 304 -0.96 -24.87 -3.92
CA VAL A 304 -0.90 -23.96 -5.08
C VAL A 304 0.13 -24.46 -6.10
N PRO A 305 -0.08 -24.27 -7.41
CA PRO A 305 0.90 -24.65 -8.43
C PRO A 305 2.19 -23.81 -8.43
N MET A 306 2.20 -22.63 -7.79
CA MET A 306 3.39 -21.79 -7.66
C MET A 306 3.37 -20.94 -6.38
N VAL A 307 4.53 -20.84 -5.73
CA VAL A 307 4.91 -19.74 -4.84
C VAL A 307 6.25 -19.16 -5.28
N HIS A 308 6.51 -17.89 -4.96
CA HIS A 308 7.77 -17.23 -5.24
C HIS A 308 8.16 -16.24 -4.14
N SER A 309 9.29 -15.55 -4.34
CA SER A 309 9.82 -14.41 -3.57
C SER A 309 10.13 -14.58 -2.08
N THR A 310 9.22 -15.13 -1.27
CA THR A 310 9.53 -15.63 0.08
C THR A 310 8.87 -16.99 0.28
N PHE A 311 9.68 -18.01 0.57
CA PHE A 311 9.19 -19.34 0.93
C PHE A 311 10.23 -20.14 1.74
N LEU A 312 9.73 -20.99 2.63
CA LEU A 312 10.49 -21.92 3.45
C LEU A 312 10.45 -23.32 2.82
N LEU A 313 11.59 -24.00 2.81
CA LEU A 313 11.76 -25.38 2.35
C LEU A 313 12.37 -26.23 3.49
N ASP A 314 11.71 -27.33 3.84
CA ASP A 314 12.20 -28.35 4.78
C ASP A 314 13.20 -29.28 4.08
N LEU A 315 14.48 -29.16 4.43
CA LEU A 315 15.60 -29.90 3.82
C LEU A 315 15.81 -31.29 4.44
N ARG A 316 15.11 -31.62 5.53
CA ARG A 316 15.23 -32.92 6.21
C ARG A 316 14.49 -34.03 5.46
N ARG A 317 13.47 -33.64 4.67
CA ARG A 317 12.65 -34.53 3.84
C ARG A 317 13.41 -34.99 2.60
N GLU A 318 13.34 -36.28 2.27
CA GLU A 318 13.97 -36.89 1.11
C GLU A 318 13.40 -36.32 -0.20
N SER A 319 12.09 -36.07 -0.25
CA SER A 319 11.41 -35.37 -1.35
C SER A 319 12.02 -33.99 -1.67
N SER A 320 12.56 -33.29 -0.67
CA SER A 320 13.23 -31.99 -0.89
C SER A 320 14.58 -32.10 -1.63
N ARG A 321 15.21 -33.28 -1.68
CA ARG A 321 16.57 -33.45 -2.20
C ARG A 321 16.67 -33.28 -3.71
N ALA A 322 15.63 -33.70 -4.43
CA ALA A 322 15.56 -33.64 -5.88
C ALA A 322 15.24 -32.23 -6.42
N LEU A 323 14.73 -31.32 -5.57
CA LEU A 323 14.45 -29.93 -5.94
C LEU A 323 15.71 -29.20 -6.41
N THR A 324 15.54 -28.45 -7.50
CA THR A 324 16.59 -27.70 -8.19
C THR A 324 16.05 -26.42 -8.82
N PHE A 325 16.88 -25.38 -8.83
CA PHE A 325 16.71 -24.18 -9.66
C PHE A 325 17.58 -24.25 -10.92
N TYR A 326 18.72 -24.97 -10.87
CA TYR A 326 19.65 -25.06 -12.00
C TYR A 326 20.45 -26.39 -12.01
N PRO A 327 20.68 -27.02 -13.18
CA PRO A 327 20.05 -26.72 -14.47
C PRO A 327 18.52 -26.95 -14.42
N PRO A 328 17.74 -26.37 -15.35
CA PRO A 328 16.34 -26.75 -15.54
C PRO A 328 16.19 -28.25 -15.80
N HIS A 329 15.00 -28.79 -15.51
CA HIS A 329 14.68 -30.19 -15.80
C HIS A 329 14.83 -30.47 -17.32
N PRO A 330 15.31 -31.66 -17.76
CA PRO A 330 15.46 -31.96 -19.19
C PRO A 330 14.18 -31.77 -20.02
N ASP A 331 13.02 -32.10 -19.44
CA ASP A 331 11.70 -31.95 -20.09
C ASP A 331 11.10 -30.53 -19.98
N TYR A 332 11.86 -29.55 -19.47
CA TYR A 332 11.37 -28.18 -19.29
C TYR A 332 11.13 -27.50 -20.64
N SER A 333 9.87 -27.11 -20.87
CA SER A 333 9.37 -26.64 -22.18
C SER A 333 8.51 -25.37 -22.07
N TRP A 334 8.52 -24.71 -20.91
CA TRP A 334 7.84 -23.44 -20.68
C TRP A 334 8.78 -22.24 -20.91
N ALA A 335 8.31 -21.01 -20.67
CA ALA A 335 9.14 -19.80 -20.72
C ALA A 335 10.34 -19.88 -19.76
N PHE A 336 11.50 -19.37 -20.17
CA PHE A 336 12.73 -19.43 -19.38
C PHE A 336 12.74 -18.33 -18.29
N ASP A 337 12.23 -18.69 -17.13
CA ASP A 337 11.92 -17.82 -15.98
C ASP A 337 12.22 -18.58 -14.67
N ASP A 338 12.77 -17.92 -13.64
CA ASP A 338 13.30 -18.63 -12.45
C ASP A 338 12.21 -19.19 -11.53
N ILE A 339 11.05 -18.54 -11.46
CA ILE A 339 9.91 -19.01 -10.64
C ILE A 339 9.14 -20.12 -11.35
N MET A 340 9.03 -20.07 -12.68
CA MET A 340 8.44 -21.12 -13.51
C MET A 340 9.32 -22.38 -13.59
N VAL A 341 10.64 -22.25 -13.70
CA VAL A 341 11.57 -23.40 -13.65
C VAL A 341 11.51 -24.10 -12.30
N PHE A 342 11.49 -23.36 -11.19
CA PHE A 342 11.41 -23.96 -9.86
C PHE A 342 10.05 -24.62 -9.59
N ALA A 343 8.94 -24.00 -10.01
CA ALA A 343 7.61 -24.60 -9.92
C ALA A 343 7.50 -25.91 -10.72
N PHE A 344 8.14 -25.99 -11.91
CA PHE A 344 8.22 -27.23 -12.68
C PHE A 344 9.08 -28.29 -11.98
N SER A 345 10.22 -27.91 -11.38
CA SER A 345 11.07 -28.84 -10.59
C SER A 345 10.30 -29.44 -9.41
N ALA A 346 9.54 -28.62 -8.66
CA ALA A 346 8.65 -29.09 -7.60
C ALA A 346 7.57 -30.04 -8.12
N ARG A 347 6.93 -29.71 -9.25
CA ARG A 347 5.91 -30.57 -9.88
C ARG A 347 6.45 -31.93 -10.32
N GLN A 348 7.63 -31.99 -10.95
CA GLN A 348 8.24 -33.26 -11.40
C GLN A 348 8.72 -34.12 -10.23
N THR A 349 9.09 -33.50 -9.10
CA THR A 349 9.53 -34.20 -7.88
C THR A 349 8.40 -34.56 -6.92
N GLY A 350 7.14 -34.27 -7.29
CA GLY A 350 5.96 -34.54 -6.46
C GLY A 350 5.82 -33.63 -5.22
N VAL A 351 6.62 -32.56 -5.13
CA VAL A 351 6.58 -31.62 -4.02
C VAL A 351 5.47 -30.59 -4.24
N GLN A 352 4.36 -30.76 -3.52
CA GLN A 352 3.29 -29.76 -3.49
C GLN A 352 3.78 -28.48 -2.79
N MET A 353 3.70 -27.34 -3.50
CA MET A 353 3.89 -26.01 -2.93
C MET A 353 2.63 -25.55 -2.18
N TYR A 354 2.80 -24.82 -1.08
CA TYR A 354 1.69 -24.25 -0.32
C TYR A 354 1.88 -22.75 -0.09
N VAL A 355 0.78 -21.99 -0.07
CA VAL A 355 0.75 -20.63 0.49
C VAL A 355 -0.06 -20.63 1.78
N CYS A 356 0.34 -19.87 2.80
CA CYS A 356 -0.38 -19.77 4.05
C CYS A 356 -0.72 -18.33 4.44
N ASN A 357 -1.96 -18.08 4.86
CA ASN A 357 -2.50 -16.76 5.18
C ASN A 357 -3.16 -16.66 6.58
N ARG A 358 -2.84 -17.57 7.52
CA ARG A 358 -3.43 -17.56 8.88
C ARG A 358 -3.16 -16.28 9.67
N GLU A 359 -2.05 -15.61 9.40
CA GLU A 359 -1.69 -14.30 9.95
C GLU A 359 -1.31 -13.37 8.79
N HIS A 360 -1.13 -12.07 9.07
CA HIS A 360 -0.36 -11.19 8.18
C HIS A 360 1.13 -11.42 8.48
N TYR A 361 1.92 -11.73 7.46
CA TYR A 361 3.32 -12.13 7.62
C TYR A 361 4.33 -11.04 7.22
N GLY A 362 3.92 -10.13 6.34
CA GLY A 362 4.77 -9.12 5.76
C GLY A 362 4.23 -8.59 4.43
N PHE A 363 5.01 -7.72 3.80
CA PHE A 363 4.63 -7.00 2.58
C PHE A 363 5.63 -7.23 1.45
N LEU A 364 5.17 -7.10 0.20
CA LEU A 364 6.00 -7.06 -1.01
C LEU A 364 5.58 -5.92 -1.96
N PRO A 365 6.51 -5.27 -2.67
CA PRO A 365 6.16 -4.31 -3.71
C PRO A 365 5.47 -4.99 -4.91
N VAL A 366 4.82 -4.18 -5.74
CA VAL A 366 4.29 -4.62 -7.04
C VAL A 366 5.41 -4.48 -8.08
N PRO A 367 5.77 -5.53 -8.85
CA PRO A 367 6.83 -5.45 -9.84
C PRO A 367 6.63 -4.33 -10.86
N LEU A 368 7.71 -3.59 -11.12
CA LEU A 368 7.72 -2.55 -12.14
C LEU A 368 7.82 -3.11 -13.56
N LYS A 369 7.37 -2.32 -14.53
CA LYS A 369 7.54 -2.60 -15.96
C LYS A 369 9.03 -2.51 -16.32
N ALA A 370 9.48 -3.33 -17.27
CA ALA A 370 10.91 -3.44 -17.62
C ALA A 370 11.56 -2.12 -18.12
N GLN A 371 10.74 -1.16 -18.60
CA GLN A 371 11.13 0.20 -18.99
C GLN A 371 11.45 1.13 -17.82
N GLN A 372 11.08 0.77 -16.60
CA GLN A 372 11.23 1.64 -15.44
C GLN A 372 12.63 1.54 -14.84
N ASN A 373 13.00 2.54 -14.02
CA ASN A 373 14.35 2.67 -13.47
C ASN A 373 14.40 2.49 -11.93
N VAL A 374 15.60 2.58 -11.34
CA VAL A 374 15.83 2.33 -9.89
C VAL A 374 15.25 3.45 -9.00
N GLU A 375 15.18 4.70 -9.46
CA GLU A 375 14.52 5.78 -8.71
C GLU A 375 13.00 5.59 -8.72
N GLU A 376 12.43 5.07 -9.81
CA GLU A 376 11.03 4.65 -9.84
C GLU A 376 10.74 3.47 -8.90
N GLU A 377 11.68 2.53 -8.77
CA GLU A 377 11.56 1.43 -7.81
C GLU A 377 11.61 1.94 -6.36
N LYS A 378 12.51 2.88 -6.07
CA LYS A 378 12.60 3.59 -4.79
C LYS A 378 11.34 4.37 -4.45
N GLU A 379 10.79 5.16 -5.38
CA GLU A 379 9.50 5.85 -5.19
C GLU A 379 8.33 4.87 -5.02
N SER A 380 8.36 3.70 -5.66
CA SER A 380 7.35 2.65 -5.46
C SER A 380 7.50 1.92 -4.11
N PHE A 381 8.73 1.65 -3.66
CA PHE A 381 9.00 0.98 -2.39
C PHE A 381 8.66 1.86 -1.19
N ILE A 382 8.83 3.19 -1.31
CA ILE A 382 8.37 4.15 -0.29
C ILE A 382 6.87 3.96 0.01
N HIS A 383 6.04 3.70 -1.00
CA HIS A 383 4.62 3.40 -0.74
C HIS A 383 4.44 2.10 0.05
N THR A 384 5.16 1.02 -0.30
CA THR A 384 5.15 -0.25 0.46
C THR A 384 5.55 -0.04 1.92
N ILE A 385 6.57 0.78 2.21
CA ILE A 385 6.91 1.17 3.59
C ILE A 385 5.73 1.90 4.25
N THR A 386 5.15 2.92 3.61
CA THR A 386 4.10 3.75 4.22
C THR A 386 2.77 3.03 4.47
N GLU A 387 2.43 2.01 3.67
CA GLU A 387 1.27 1.13 3.94
C GLU A 387 1.60 0.13 5.06
N ALA A 388 2.79 -0.48 5.04
CA ALA A 388 3.19 -1.44 6.06
C ALA A 388 3.30 -0.78 7.47
N LEU A 389 3.72 0.48 7.52
CA LEU A 389 3.72 1.33 8.72
C LEU A 389 2.32 1.63 9.31
N ILE A 390 1.22 1.29 8.64
CA ILE A 390 -0.14 1.52 9.18
C ILE A 390 -0.42 0.65 10.41
N GLU A 391 0.06 -0.60 10.38
CA GLU A 391 -0.23 -1.62 11.41
C GLU A 391 1.04 -2.18 12.08
N ASN A 392 2.23 -1.88 11.54
CA ASN A 392 3.50 -2.47 11.98
C ASN A 392 4.51 -1.36 12.31
N ASP A 393 5.36 -1.56 13.33
CA ASP A 393 6.55 -0.73 13.47
C ASP A 393 7.72 -1.32 12.67
N ILE A 394 8.28 -0.52 11.77
CA ILE A 394 9.29 -0.94 10.79
C ILE A 394 10.50 -0.01 10.89
N GLU A 395 11.41 -0.36 11.79
CA GLU A 395 12.71 0.29 11.87
C GLU A 395 13.69 -0.25 10.80
N PRO A 396 14.66 0.55 10.35
CA PRO A 396 15.83 0.06 9.64
C PRO A 396 16.64 -0.97 10.45
N SER A 397 17.59 -1.63 9.79
CA SER A 397 18.63 -2.44 10.43
C SER A 397 19.55 -1.60 11.30
N GLU A 398 19.78 -2.00 12.55
CA GLU A 398 20.80 -1.40 13.43
C GLU A 398 22.24 -1.69 12.99
N HIS A 399 22.42 -2.59 12.01
CA HIS A 399 23.71 -2.97 11.44
C HIS A 399 24.04 -2.20 10.15
N LEU A 400 23.18 -1.25 9.71
CA LEU A 400 23.41 -0.38 8.55
C LEU A 400 23.35 1.11 8.93
N TYR A 401 24.35 1.88 8.52
CA TYR A 401 24.22 3.34 8.56
C TYR A 401 23.42 3.87 7.37
N SER A 402 22.15 4.18 7.61
CA SER A 402 21.30 4.94 6.68
C SER A 402 21.39 6.43 6.98
N SER A 403 21.85 7.23 6.02
CA SER A 403 21.78 8.69 6.13
C SER A 403 20.32 9.17 6.04
N PRO A 404 19.87 10.13 6.85
CA PRO A 404 18.52 10.67 6.73
C PRO A 404 18.28 11.28 5.35
N SER A 405 17.23 10.83 4.66
CA SER A 405 16.80 11.38 3.38
C SER A 405 16.57 12.90 3.48
N PRO A 406 17.04 13.72 2.53
CA PRO A 406 16.73 15.15 2.49
C PRO A 406 15.21 15.39 2.52
N GLN A 407 14.76 16.22 3.47
CA GLN A 407 13.35 16.59 3.63
C GLN A 407 13.11 18.03 3.18
N ASP A 408 12.11 18.21 2.32
CA ASP A 408 11.69 19.52 1.80
C ASP A 408 10.16 19.72 1.93
N THR A 409 9.70 20.95 1.71
CA THR A 409 8.28 21.33 1.80
C THR A 409 7.57 21.34 0.43
N ILE A 410 8.17 20.78 -0.62
CA ILE A 410 7.70 20.78 -2.03
C ILE A 410 7.19 22.12 -2.59
N GLY A 411 7.66 23.24 -2.05
CA GLY A 411 7.26 24.59 -2.49
C GLY A 411 6.07 25.19 -1.74
N PHE A 412 5.61 24.54 -0.66
CA PHE A 412 4.81 25.19 0.38
C PHE A 412 5.72 25.88 1.41
N ASP A 413 5.24 26.93 2.06
CA ASP A 413 5.99 27.58 3.17
C ASP A 413 6.08 26.66 4.40
N LYS A 414 5.02 25.87 4.62
CA LYS A 414 4.95 24.78 5.59
C LYS A 414 4.06 23.64 5.12
N ILE A 415 4.43 22.43 5.51
CA ILE A 415 3.51 21.30 5.62
C ILE A 415 3.18 21.17 7.11
N PHE A 416 1.90 21.28 7.47
CA PHE A 416 1.41 21.08 8.83
C PHE A 416 0.83 19.66 8.97
N LEU A 417 1.22 18.98 10.06
CA LEU A 417 0.66 17.69 10.46
C LEU A 417 -0.11 17.87 11.77
N ILE A 418 -1.44 17.80 11.72
CA ILE A 418 -2.33 17.89 12.87
C ILE A 418 -2.33 16.55 13.59
N ASN A 419 -1.92 16.52 14.86
CA ASN A 419 -1.87 15.30 15.68
C ASN A 419 -2.30 15.59 17.12
N LEU A 420 -3.19 14.78 17.68
CA LEU A 420 -3.50 14.84 19.11
C LEU A 420 -2.28 14.42 19.92
N LYS A 421 -1.84 15.26 20.87
CA LYS A 421 -0.62 15.05 21.66
C LYS A 421 -0.54 13.69 22.37
N ARG A 422 -1.69 13.10 22.71
CA ARG A 422 -1.80 11.75 23.31
C ARG A 422 -1.75 10.59 22.29
N ARG A 423 -1.99 10.83 20.99
CA ARG A 423 -1.89 9.83 19.92
C ARG A 423 -0.44 9.69 19.44
N LEU A 424 0.42 9.22 20.35
CA LEU A 424 1.83 8.96 20.07
C LEU A 424 2.03 7.83 19.04
N ASP A 425 1.08 6.92 18.95
CA ASP A 425 0.95 5.90 17.90
C ASP A 425 0.90 6.55 16.51
N ARG A 426 -0.11 7.41 16.27
CA ARG A 426 -0.31 8.10 15.00
C ARG A 426 0.82 9.08 14.69
N ARG A 427 1.30 9.79 15.72
CA ARG A 427 2.45 10.72 15.65
C ARG A 427 3.71 10.03 15.14
N THR A 428 4.07 8.89 15.73
CA THR A 428 5.28 8.14 15.38
C THR A 428 5.19 7.58 13.97
N ARG A 429 4.05 6.96 13.63
CA ARG A 429 3.73 6.50 12.27
C ARG A 429 3.89 7.61 11.24
N MET A 430 3.21 8.75 11.43
CA MET A 430 3.20 9.83 10.44
C MET A 430 4.56 10.51 10.31
N LEU A 431 5.33 10.66 11.40
CA LEU A 431 6.69 11.19 11.29
C LEU A 431 7.62 10.22 10.52
N LYS A 432 7.48 8.90 10.69
CA LYS A 432 8.17 7.89 9.87
C LYS A 432 7.74 7.96 8.40
N SER A 433 6.44 8.02 8.10
CA SER A 433 5.94 8.15 6.73
C SER A 433 6.40 9.44 6.04
N MET A 434 6.38 10.58 6.74
CA MET A 434 6.85 11.86 6.20
C MET A 434 8.37 11.84 5.95
N ALA A 435 9.16 11.18 6.80
CA ALA A 435 10.59 10.97 6.57
C ALA A 435 10.84 10.08 5.34
N SER A 436 10.12 8.97 5.18
CA SER A 436 10.22 8.08 4.00
C SER A 436 9.81 8.78 2.71
N LEU A 437 8.81 9.66 2.74
CA LEU A 437 8.42 10.52 1.62
C LEU A 437 9.39 11.68 1.36
N GLY A 438 10.35 11.95 2.25
CA GLY A 438 11.26 13.10 2.16
C GLY A 438 10.52 14.44 2.32
N LEU A 439 9.53 14.52 3.21
CA LEU A 439 8.68 15.69 3.44
C LEU A 439 8.91 16.30 4.82
N GLN A 440 9.23 17.59 4.86
CA GLN A 440 9.50 18.32 6.10
C GLN A 440 8.19 18.74 6.79
N ALA A 441 7.67 17.86 7.66
CA ALA A 441 6.48 18.13 8.47
C ALA A 441 6.78 19.10 9.63
N THR A 442 5.98 20.16 9.75
CA THR A 442 5.79 20.91 10.99
C THR A 442 4.65 20.26 11.75
N LEU A 443 4.93 19.66 12.91
CA LEU A 443 3.88 19.10 13.74
C LEU A 443 3.07 20.20 14.45
N THR A 444 1.75 20.06 14.43
CA THR A 444 0.80 20.88 15.20
C THR A 444 0.16 19.98 16.26
N ASP A 445 0.46 20.20 17.54
CA ASP A 445 -0.28 19.59 18.64
C ASP A 445 -1.76 20.06 18.54
N ALA A 446 -2.66 19.13 18.24
CA ALA A 446 -4.09 19.40 18.04
C ALA A 446 -4.82 19.66 19.37
N VAL A 447 -5.92 20.41 19.30
CA VAL A 447 -6.78 20.71 20.46
C VAL A 447 -7.60 19.45 20.80
N ASP A 448 -7.28 18.82 21.93
CA ASP A 448 -8.01 17.64 22.39
C ASP A 448 -9.38 18.03 22.94
N GLY A 449 -10.43 17.74 22.17
CA GLY A 449 -11.81 18.00 22.56
C GLY A 449 -12.20 17.37 23.91
N LYS A 450 -11.57 16.24 24.28
CA LYS A 450 -11.83 15.56 25.56
C LYS A 450 -11.24 16.30 26.77
N ALA A 451 -10.42 17.32 26.54
CA ALA A 451 -9.86 18.22 27.56
C ALA A 451 -10.55 19.60 27.61
N LEU A 452 -11.51 19.87 26.72
CA LEU A 452 -12.29 21.11 26.70
C LEU A 452 -13.47 21.04 27.69
N ASN A 453 -13.69 22.11 28.44
CA ASN A 453 -14.88 22.31 29.29
C ASN A 453 -15.68 23.57 28.90
N THR A 454 -16.94 23.64 29.34
CA THR A 454 -17.90 24.70 28.99
C THR A 454 -17.38 26.12 29.26
N SER A 455 -16.61 26.33 30.34
CA SER A 455 -16.05 27.66 30.65
C SER A 455 -14.93 28.08 29.67
N GLN A 456 -14.16 27.12 29.14
CA GLN A 456 -13.18 27.37 28.09
C GLN A 456 -13.85 27.64 26.74
N LEU A 457 -14.94 26.91 26.40
CA LEU A 457 -15.71 27.16 25.19
C LEU A 457 -16.31 28.58 25.19
N GLN A 458 -16.86 29.01 26.33
CA GLN A 458 -17.35 30.38 26.54
C GLN A 458 -16.22 31.43 26.46
N ALA A 459 -15.06 31.18 27.08
CA ALA A 459 -13.91 32.08 27.01
C ALA A 459 -13.31 32.21 25.59
N LEU A 460 -13.49 31.20 24.74
CA LEU A 460 -13.12 31.23 23.32
C LEU A 460 -14.20 31.86 22.41
N GLY A 461 -15.34 32.28 22.97
CA GLY A 461 -16.46 32.84 22.19
C GLY A 461 -17.10 31.83 21.23
N ILE A 462 -17.09 30.54 21.60
CA ILE A 462 -17.64 29.47 20.76
C ILE A 462 -19.16 29.41 20.95
N GLU A 463 -19.89 29.76 19.90
CA GLU A 463 -21.34 29.69 19.83
C GLU A 463 -21.75 28.74 18.71
N MET A 464 -22.72 27.87 18.97
CA MET A 464 -23.25 26.94 17.96
C MET A 464 -24.06 27.67 16.90
N MET A 465 -23.97 27.21 15.64
CA MET A 465 -24.93 27.63 14.61
C MET A 465 -26.38 27.31 15.06
N PRO A 466 -27.30 28.30 15.09
CA PRO A 466 -28.69 28.06 15.44
C PRO A 466 -29.34 27.00 14.54
N GLY A 467 -29.94 25.98 15.16
CA GLY A 467 -30.60 24.90 14.44
C GLY A 467 -29.67 23.86 13.81
N TYR A 468 -28.34 23.96 13.95
CA TYR A 468 -27.45 22.90 13.49
C TYR A 468 -27.71 21.59 14.23
N LYS A 469 -27.79 20.52 13.44
CA LYS A 469 -27.71 19.13 13.87
C LYS A 469 -26.91 18.37 12.83
N ASP A 470 -26.05 17.46 13.27
CA ASP A 470 -25.39 16.50 12.38
C ASP A 470 -26.44 15.77 11.52
N PRO A 471 -26.38 15.84 10.18
CA PRO A 471 -27.41 15.27 9.31
C PRO A 471 -27.52 13.74 9.40
N TYR A 472 -26.57 13.08 10.08
CA TYR A 472 -26.45 11.64 10.13
C TYR A 472 -26.87 10.95 11.43
N SER A 473 -26.82 11.66 12.56
CA SER A 473 -27.20 11.16 13.89
C SER A 473 -28.09 12.14 14.67
N GLY A 474 -28.34 13.35 14.15
CA GLY A 474 -29.30 14.30 14.69
C GLY A 474 -28.87 15.02 15.98
N ARG A 475 -27.60 14.84 16.39
CA ARG A 475 -26.97 15.48 17.56
C ARG A 475 -26.42 16.87 17.23
N VAL A 476 -26.13 17.64 18.28
CA VAL A 476 -25.30 18.84 18.22
C VAL A 476 -23.81 18.47 18.09
N LEU A 477 -22.92 19.47 17.93
CA LEU A 477 -21.48 19.21 17.91
C LEU A 477 -21.00 18.50 19.19
N THR A 478 -20.04 17.61 19.00
CA THR A 478 -19.20 17.06 20.06
C THR A 478 -17.98 17.95 20.29
N ARG A 479 -17.39 17.85 21.49
CA ARG A 479 -16.16 18.60 21.79
C ARG A 479 -14.96 18.14 20.95
N GLY A 480 -14.94 16.88 20.50
CA GLY A 480 -13.95 16.36 19.57
C GLY A 480 -13.99 17.05 18.20
N GLU A 481 -15.18 17.27 17.64
CA GLU A 481 -15.37 18.04 16.40
C GLU A 481 -14.98 19.52 16.59
N ILE A 482 -15.30 20.12 17.75
CA ILE A 482 -14.84 21.48 18.10
C ILE A 482 -13.31 21.53 18.19
N GLY A 483 -12.67 20.53 18.80
CA GLY A 483 -11.21 20.42 18.87
C GLY A 483 -10.55 20.28 17.49
N CYS A 484 -11.18 19.53 16.58
CA CYS A 484 -10.78 19.48 15.17
C CYS A 484 -10.86 20.87 14.52
N PHE A 485 -12.02 21.54 14.63
CA PHE A 485 -12.21 22.89 14.06
C PHE A 485 -11.17 23.88 14.57
N LEU A 486 -10.93 23.93 15.89
CA LEU A 486 -9.95 24.81 16.52
C LEU A 486 -8.52 24.51 16.06
N SER A 487 -8.20 23.25 15.75
CA SER A 487 -6.88 22.85 15.23
C SER A 487 -6.62 23.38 13.82
N HIS A 488 -7.61 23.31 12.92
CA HIS A 488 -7.52 23.92 11.60
C HIS A 488 -7.54 25.46 11.68
N HIS A 489 -8.43 26.05 12.50
CA HIS A 489 -8.51 27.50 12.72
C HIS A 489 -7.18 28.09 13.24
N SER A 490 -6.48 27.36 14.11
CA SER A 490 -5.13 27.73 14.59
C SER A 490 -4.12 27.81 13.44
N ILE A 491 -4.17 26.89 12.47
CA ILE A 491 -3.30 26.93 11.28
C ILE A 491 -3.65 28.13 10.39
N TRP A 492 -4.95 28.36 10.11
CA TRP A 492 -5.39 29.52 9.32
C TRP A 492 -4.93 30.83 9.97
N THR A 493 -5.04 30.94 11.29
CA THR A 493 -4.58 32.11 12.07
C THR A 493 -3.06 32.29 11.94
N GLN A 494 -2.29 31.22 12.15
CA GLN A 494 -0.82 31.25 12.01
C GLN A 494 -0.35 31.63 10.59
N MET A 495 -1.11 31.31 9.54
CA MET A 495 -0.77 31.75 8.17
C MET A 495 -0.84 33.27 8.03
N ILE A 496 -1.83 33.92 8.66
CA ILE A 496 -1.99 35.38 8.59
C ILE A 496 -0.96 36.08 9.48
N GLU A 497 -0.78 35.60 10.71
CA GLU A 497 0.20 36.16 11.67
C GLU A 497 1.64 36.09 11.17
N ARG A 498 2.00 35.01 10.43
CA ARG A 498 3.37 34.75 9.97
C ARG A 498 3.57 35.01 8.48
N GLY A 499 2.55 35.52 7.78
CA GLY A 499 2.62 35.87 6.35
C GLY A 499 2.84 34.69 5.39
N LEU A 500 2.48 33.46 5.78
CA LEU A 500 2.62 32.27 4.94
C LEU A 500 1.70 32.37 3.72
N GLN A 501 2.20 32.09 2.52
CA GLN A 501 1.53 32.30 1.23
C GLN A 501 0.75 31.06 0.77
N LYS A 502 1.38 29.87 0.81
CA LYS A 502 0.71 28.58 0.54
C LYS A 502 1.23 27.49 1.47
N VAL A 503 0.32 26.76 2.11
CA VAL A 503 0.64 25.66 3.03
C VAL A 503 -0.09 24.38 2.64
N LEU A 504 0.42 23.23 3.06
CA LEU A 504 -0.27 21.94 3.03
C LEU A 504 -0.67 21.57 4.46
N VAL A 505 -1.89 21.08 4.67
CA VAL A 505 -2.41 20.58 5.95
C VAL A 505 -2.74 19.10 5.80
N LEU A 506 -2.33 18.27 6.77
CA LEU A 506 -2.55 16.82 6.83
C LEU A 506 -3.02 16.41 8.23
N GLU A 507 -3.94 15.44 8.31
CA GLU A 507 -4.39 14.78 9.55
C GLU A 507 -3.56 13.52 9.87
N ASP A 508 -3.65 12.98 11.09
CA ASP A 508 -2.72 11.95 11.58
C ASP A 508 -3.10 10.48 11.29
N ASP A 509 -4.25 10.22 10.67
CA ASP A 509 -4.76 8.89 10.31
C ASP A 509 -4.88 8.64 8.80
N VAL A 510 -4.15 9.41 7.98
CA VAL A 510 -4.09 9.24 6.51
C VAL A 510 -3.05 8.20 6.04
N ARG A 511 -3.28 7.60 4.88
CA ARG A 511 -2.33 6.80 4.08
C ARG A 511 -2.08 7.48 2.72
N PHE A 512 -0.91 7.25 2.13
CA PHE A 512 -0.43 7.97 0.93
C PHE A 512 -0.41 7.09 -0.30
N GLU A 513 -1.00 7.54 -1.41
CA GLU A 513 -0.92 6.83 -2.68
C GLU A 513 0.49 6.88 -3.31
N PRO A 514 0.84 5.91 -4.18
CA PRO A 514 2.10 5.92 -4.90
C PRO A 514 2.37 7.24 -5.61
N TRP A 515 3.64 7.63 -5.65
CA TRP A 515 4.12 8.86 -6.29
C TRP A 515 3.57 10.16 -5.66
N PHE A 516 3.01 10.13 -4.44
CA PHE A 516 2.41 11.29 -3.75
C PHE A 516 3.18 12.61 -3.96
N LYS A 517 4.47 12.63 -3.57
CA LYS A 517 5.34 13.82 -3.64
C LYS A 517 5.51 14.33 -5.07
N ARG A 518 5.68 13.42 -6.03
CA ARG A 518 5.85 13.71 -7.47
C ARG A 518 4.55 14.22 -8.10
N ARG A 519 3.41 13.58 -7.81
CA ARG A 519 2.08 13.97 -8.31
C ARG A 519 1.65 15.34 -7.77
N LEU A 520 1.77 15.58 -6.45
CA LEU A 520 1.41 16.87 -5.87
C LEU A 520 2.28 18.00 -6.40
N LYS A 521 3.61 17.80 -6.51
CA LYS A 521 4.53 18.78 -7.09
C LYS A 521 4.22 19.08 -8.57
N ALA A 522 3.79 18.09 -9.34
CA ALA A 522 3.36 18.30 -10.74
C ALA A 522 2.08 19.15 -10.81
N ILE A 523 1.05 18.81 -10.04
CA ILE A 523 -0.23 19.56 -10.01
C ILE A 523 -0.01 21.00 -9.56
N MET A 524 0.73 21.24 -8.46
CA MET A 524 1.04 22.60 -8.02
C MET A 524 1.88 23.37 -9.05
N GLY A 525 2.76 22.69 -9.79
CA GLY A 525 3.53 23.30 -10.87
C GLY A 525 2.70 23.64 -12.11
N ASP A 526 1.66 22.88 -12.44
CA ASP A 526 0.71 23.21 -13.51
C ASP A 526 -0.23 24.35 -13.09
N ILE A 527 -0.65 24.40 -11.82
CA ILE A 527 -1.39 25.52 -11.22
C ILE A 527 -0.58 26.83 -11.33
N ASP A 528 0.69 26.82 -10.90
CA ASP A 528 1.58 27.99 -10.96
C ASP A 528 1.83 28.45 -12.42
N LYS A 529 1.83 27.53 -13.41
CA LYS A 529 1.92 27.87 -14.86
C LYS A 529 0.61 28.45 -15.42
N ALA A 530 -0.53 27.86 -15.06
CA ALA A 530 -1.85 28.28 -15.53
C ALA A 530 -2.32 29.60 -14.91
N GLN A 531 -1.60 30.09 -13.89
CA GLN A 531 -1.96 31.27 -13.09
C GLN A 531 -3.36 31.15 -12.47
N LEU A 532 -3.75 29.92 -12.12
CA LEU A 532 -5.05 29.62 -11.54
C LEU A 532 -5.17 30.32 -10.17
N ASP A 533 -6.20 31.13 -9.98
CA ASP A 533 -6.50 31.77 -8.70
C ASP A 533 -7.30 30.80 -7.80
N TRP A 534 -6.69 30.37 -6.70
CA TRP A 534 -7.22 29.32 -5.81
C TRP A 534 -7.07 29.69 -4.33
N ASP A 535 -8.05 29.23 -3.54
CA ASP A 535 -8.04 29.39 -2.09
C ASP A 535 -7.72 28.06 -1.38
N LEU A 536 -8.37 26.97 -1.79
CA LEU A 536 -8.26 25.64 -1.18
C LEU A 536 -8.18 24.54 -2.24
N ILE A 537 -7.31 23.54 -2.03
CA ILE A 537 -7.23 22.34 -2.88
C ILE A 537 -7.23 21.10 -1.97
N TYR A 538 -8.28 20.29 -2.01
CA TYR A 538 -8.28 18.99 -1.32
C TYR A 538 -7.26 18.03 -1.95
N VAL A 539 -6.43 17.39 -1.12
CA VAL A 539 -5.56 16.26 -1.52
C VAL A 539 -6.09 14.91 -1.02
N GLY A 540 -6.93 14.93 0.01
CA GLY A 540 -7.75 13.81 0.47
C GLY A 540 -9.05 14.31 1.09
N ARG A 541 -10.17 13.69 0.73
CA ARG A 541 -11.53 13.98 1.20
C ARG A 541 -12.46 12.79 0.91
N LYS A 542 -13.65 12.78 1.49
CA LYS A 542 -14.80 12.03 0.98
C LYS A 542 -15.64 12.94 0.10
N ARG A 543 -15.71 12.65 -1.19
CA ARG A 543 -16.68 13.29 -2.09
C ARG A 543 -18.09 12.78 -1.78
N MET A 544 -19.05 13.69 -1.65
CA MET A 544 -20.42 13.37 -1.25
C MET A 544 -21.43 13.44 -2.41
N GLN A 545 -21.13 14.21 -3.47
CA GLN A 545 -21.88 14.19 -4.74
C GLN A 545 -21.08 13.42 -5.82
N VAL A 546 -21.70 12.37 -6.34
CA VAL A 546 -21.08 11.30 -7.16
C VAL A 546 -21.94 10.91 -8.36
N MET A 547 -23.19 11.39 -8.46
CA MET A 547 -24.10 11.09 -9.59
C MET A 547 -23.65 11.71 -10.92
N GLN A 548 -22.74 12.68 -10.87
CA GLN A 548 -22.16 13.39 -12.01
C GLN A 548 -20.66 13.60 -11.74
N PRO A 549 -19.77 13.51 -12.74
CA PRO A 549 -18.35 13.83 -12.57
C PRO A 549 -18.17 15.30 -12.20
N GLU A 550 -17.17 15.60 -11.36
CA GLU A 550 -16.75 16.99 -11.11
C GLU A 550 -16.02 17.54 -12.34
N GLN A 551 -16.11 18.87 -12.53
CA GLN A 551 -15.58 19.52 -13.72
C GLN A 551 -14.06 19.69 -13.62
N SER A 552 -13.32 19.10 -14.55
CA SER A 552 -11.87 19.31 -14.72
C SER A 552 -11.53 20.79 -14.93
N VAL A 553 -10.41 21.23 -14.35
CA VAL A 553 -9.88 22.59 -14.53
C VAL A 553 -9.09 22.67 -15.83
N GLU A 554 -9.42 23.64 -16.68
CA GLU A 554 -8.70 23.86 -17.93
C GLU A 554 -7.23 24.28 -17.65
N GLY A 555 -6.29 23.72 -18.42
CA GLY A 555 -4.87 24.00 -18.27
C GLY A 555 -4.16 23.30 -17.09
N VAL A 556 -4.87 22.63 -16.18
CA VAL A 556 -4.28 21.93 -15.03
C VAL A 556 -4.66 20.45 -15.02
N ASN A 557 -3.67 19.58 -15.19
CA ASN A 557 -3.88 18.14 -15.15
C ASN A 557 -4.23 17.66 -13.73
N ASN A 558 -5.11 16.65 -13.63
CA ASN A 558 -5.51 16.02 -12.37
C ASN A 558 -6.07 16.97 -11.30
N LEU A 559 -6.76 18.04 -11.72
CA LEU A 559 -7.47 18.97 -10.84
C LEU A 559 -8.94 19.15 -11.31
N VAL A 560 -9.88 19.14 -10.36
CA VAL A 560 -11.31 19.39 -10.58
C VAL A 560 -11.82 20.51 -9.66
N ALA A 561 -12.87 21.22 -10.07
CA ALA A 561 -13.63 22.09 -9.17
C ALA A 561 -14.34 21.23 -8.10
N ALA A 562 -14.18 21.57 -6.82
CA ALA A 562 -14.73 20.75 -5.74
C ALA A 562 -16.26 20.91 -5.60
N ASP A 563 -16.96 19.81 -5.42
CA ASP A 563 -18.36 19.77 -4.99
C ASP A 563 -18.48 19.43 -3.48
N TYR A 564 -19.69 19.10 -3.01
CA TYR A 564 -19.93 18.77 -1.59
C TYR A 564 -18.99 17.65 -1.11
N SER A 565 -18.26 17.93 -0.03
CA SER A 565 -17.09 17.16 0.41
C SER A 565 -17.05 17.08 1.93
N TYR A 566 -16.80 15.88 2.45
CA TYR A 566 -16.59 15.56 3.87
C TYR A 566 -15.13 15.18 4.13
N TRP A 567 -14.74 15.18 5.41
CA TRP A 567 -13.38 14.92 5.92
C TRP A 567 -12.31 15.94 5.47
N THR A 568 -11.41 16.28 6.39
CA THR A 568 -10.31 17.23 6.19
C THR A 568 -8.93 16.60 6.11
N LEU A 569 -8.88 15.29 5.79
CA LEU A 569 -7.69 14.40 5.69
C LEU A 569 -6.42 15.12 5.21
N GLY A 570 -6.56 15.92 4.15
CA GLY A 570 -5.60 16.97 3.87
C GLY A 570 -5.99 17.87 2.71
N TYR A 571 -5.51 19.11 2.78
CA TYR A 571 -5.73 20.14 1.77
C TYR A 571 -4.56 21.12 1.72
N ALA A 572 -4.29 21.67 0.54
CA ALA A 572 -3.49 22.89 0.41
C ALA A 572 -4.39 24.11 0.64
N LEU A 573 -3.86 25.16 1.27
CA LEU A 573 -4.56 26.42 1.55
C LEU A 573 -3.66 27.61 1.19
N SER A 574 -4.21 28.58 0.47
CA SER A 574 -3.55 29.86 0.17
C SER A 574 -3.84 30.89 1.27
N GLN A 575 -3.02 31.94 1.35
CA GLN A 575 -3.26 33.02 2.31
C GLN A 575 -4.59 33.75 2.04
N GLN A 576 -5.02 33.84 0.77
CA GLN A 576 -6.33 34.40 0.41
C GLN A 576 -7.45 33.56 1.04
N GLY A 577 -7.35 32.23 0.93
CA GLY A 577 -8.29 31.29 1.53
C GLY A 577 -8.35 31.42 3.04
N ALA A 578 -7.19 31.41 3.72
CA ALA A 578 -7.12 31.62 5.16
C ALA A 578 -7.76 32.94 5.61
N ARG A 579 -7.59 34.04 4.86
CA ARG A 579 -8.25 35.32 5.15
C ARG A 579 -9.78 35.22 5.00
N LYS A 580 -10.29 34.62 3.91
CA LYS A 580 -11.73 34.45 3.66
C LYS A 580 -12.41 33.65 4.76
N LEU A 581 -11.82 32.52 5.17
CA LEU A 581 -12.35 31.69 6.26
C LEU A 581 -12.46 32.50 7.56
N LEU A 582 -11.34 33.05 8.04
CA LEU A 582 -11.28 33.81 9.29
C LEU A 582 -12.20 35.05 9.29
N ALA A 583 -12.31 35.77 8.17
CA ALA A 583 -13.12 36.98 8.05
C ALA A 583 -14.60 36.77 8.41
N THR A 584 -15.14 35.57 8.15
CA THR A 584 -16.55 35.24 8.47
C THR A 584 -16.84 35.01 9.94
N LYS A 585 -15.80 34.97 10.80
CA LYS A 585 -15.89 34.68 12.26
C LYS A 585 -16.61 33.36 12.57
N PRO A 586 -16.08 32.21 12.13
CA PRO A 586 -16.80 30.94 12.26
C PRO A 586 -16.96 30.43 13.70
N LEU A 587 -16.15 30.90 14.66
CA LEU A 587 -16.27 30.48 16.06
C LEU A 587 -17.62 30.88 16.70
N THR A 588 -18.21 32.01 16.29
CA THR A 588 -19.48 32.52 16.85
C THR A 588 -20.73 31.98 16.13
N LYS A 589 -20.60 30.85 15.43
CA LYS A 589 -21.65 30.16 14.63
C LYS A 589 -21.11 28.82 14.10
N MET A 590 -20.52 28.04 15.00
CA MET A 590 -19.68 26.90 14.65
C MET A 590 -20.48 25.76 13.98
N LEU A 591 -19.82 25.16 12.99
CA LEU A 591 -20.16 23.92 12.29
C LEU A 591 -18.93 22.97 12.36
N PRO A 592 -19.05 21.68 12.03
CA PRO A 592 -17.89 20.85 11.69
C PRO A 592 -17.03 21.53 10.63
N VAL A 593 -15.71 21.31 10.65
CA VAL A 593 -14.80 21.95 9.68
C VAL A 593 -15.11 21.53 8.24
N ASP A 594 -15.54 20.28 8.05
CA ASP A 594 -15.91 19.71 6.76
C ASP A 594 -17.36 20.00 6.32
N GLU A 595 -18.21 20.56 7.18
CA GLU A 595 -19.47 21.22 6.78
C GLU A 595 -19.24 22.71 6.45
N TYR A 596 -18.40 23.37 7.26
CA TYR A 596 -18.07 24.79 7.12
C TYR A 596 -17.34 25.10 5.80
N LEU A 597 -16.39 24.27 5.39
CA LEU A 597 -15.65 24.49 4.15
C LEU A 597 -16.58 24.48 2.91
N PRO A 598 -17.43 23.46 2.65
CA PRO A 598 -18.42 23.50 1.56
C PRO A 598 -19.39 24.67 1.60
N VAL A 599 -19.73 25.21 2.78
CA VAL A 599 -20.52 26.45 2.85
C VAL A 599 -19.75 27.60 2.21
N MET A 600 -18.48 27.78 2.56
CA MET A 600 -17.64 28.89 2.09
C MET A 600 -17.39 28.91 0.57
N PHE A 601 -17.57 27.78 -0.13
CA PHE A 601 -17.53 27.69 -1.60
C PHE A 601 -18.88 27.37 -2.27
N ASN A 602 -20.01 27.60 -1.58
CA ASN A 602 -21.39 27.42 -2.08
C ASN A 602 -21.73 26.01 -2.61
N LYS A 603 -21.19 24.96 -1.98
CA LYS A 603 -21.47 23.55 -2.31
C LYS A 603 -22.15 22.78 -1.17
N HIS A 604 -22.50 23.44 -0.08
CA HIS A 604 -23.23 22.81 1.02
C HIS A 604 -24.73 22.59 0.67
N PRO A 605 -25.32 21.40 0.91
CA PRO A 605 -26.68 21.09 0.47
C PRO A 605 -27.77 21.79 1.30
N ASN A 606 -27.52 22.08 2.59
CA ASN A 606 -28.43 22.92 3.37
C ASN A 606 -28.15 24.40 3.11
N THR A 607 -29.05 25.06 2.39
CA THR A 607 -28.99 26.50 2.11
C THR A 607 -29.20 27.37 3.35
N GLN A 608 -29.84 26.86 4.40
CA GLN A 608 -30.02 27.62 5.66
C GLN A 608 -28.68 27.86 6.36
N PHE A 609 -27.80 26.86 6.41
CA PHE A 609 -26.47 27.04 7.00
C PHE A 609 -25.64 28.08 6.23
N MET A 610 -25.83 28.16 4.91
CA MET A 610 -25.12 29.12 4.07
C MET A 610 -25.48 30.58 4.37
N THR A 611 -26.74 30.90 4.72
CA THR A 611 -27.15 32.31 4.95
C THR A 611 -26.47 32.96 6.16
N HIS A 612 -25.91 32.17 7.08
CA HIS A 612 -25.17 32.67 8.24
C HIS A 612 -23.73 33.11 7.93
N PHE A 613 -23.19 32.82 6.75
CA PHE A 613 -21.83 33.20 6.34
C PHE A 613 -21.88 34.02 5.06
N GLU A 614 -21.22 35.19 5.07
CA GLU A 614 -20.88 35.99 3.89
C GLU A 614 -19.54 36.71 4.14
N PRO A 615 -18.72 36.96 3.10
CA PRO A 615 -18.86 36.44 1.74
C PRO A 615 -18.56 34.93 1.67
N ARG A 616 -19.25 34.21 0.80
CA ARG A 616 -18.91 32.82 0.42
C ARG A 616 -18.23 32.80 -0.96
N ASP A 617 -17.01 33.31 -1.04
CA ASP A 617 -16.25 33.48 -2.28
C ASP A 617 -14.96 32.63 -2.35
N LEU A 618 -14.91 31.54 -1.57
CA LEU A 618 -13.77 30.62 -1.53
C LEU A 618 -13.68 29.80 -2.83
N LYS A 619 -12.52 29.81 -3.48
CA LYS A 619 -12.21 29.04 -4.69
C LYS A 619 -11.62 27.69 -4.33
N ALA A 620 -12.50 26.69 -4.23
CA ALA A 620 -12.15 25.33 -3.81
C ALA A 620 -12.04 24.35 -4.99
N PHE A 621 -10.96 23.58 -4.98
CA PHE A 621 -10.65 22.53 -5.95
C PHE A 621 -10.31 21.21 -5.23
N SER A 622 -10.21 20.12 -5.98
CA SER A 622 -9.68 18.84 -5.52
C SER A 622 -8.70 18.31 -6.54
N VAL A 623 -7.63 17.66 -6.09
CA VAL A 623 -6.89 16.74 -6.97
C VAL A 623 -7.80 15.56 -7.34
N GLU A 624 -7.64 15.01 -8.54
CA GLU A 624 -8.40 13.84 -9.00
C GLU A 624 -7.53 12.97 -9.95
N PRO A 625 -7.34 11.66 -9.67
CA PRO A 625 -7.78 10.94 -8.48
C PRO A 625 -7.01 11.40 -7.23
N LEU A 626 -7.56 11.14 -6.04
CA LEU A 626 -6.98 11.59 -4.76
C LEU A 626 -5.52 11.12 -4.53
N LEU A 627 -4.88 11.79 -3.57
CA LEU A 627 -3.47 11.58 -3.21
C LEU A 627 -3.29 10.95 -1.83
N ILE A 628 -4.25 11.17 -0.91
CA ILE A 628 -4.32 10.51 0.38
C ILE A 628 -5.75 10.03 0.68
N TYR A 629 -5.84 8.96 1.45
CA TYR A 629 -7.07 8.29 1.88
C TYR A 629 -6.97 8.04 3.40
N PRO A 630 -8.07 7.73 4.12
CA PRO A 630 -7.94 7.30 5.50
C PRO A 630 -7.20 5.95 5.58
N THR A 631 -6.52 5.69 6.69
CA THR A 631 -5.91 4.39 6.99
C THR A 631 -6.96 3.29 7.16
N HIS A 632 -8.09 3.64 7.76
CA HIS A 632 -9.22 2.75 8.04
C HIS A 632 -10.54 3.48 7.78
N TYR A 633 -11.49 2.82 7.14
CA TYR A 633 -12.87 3.27 6.97
C TYR A 633 -13.74 2.87 8.18
N THR A 634 -14.83 3.60 8.46
CA THR A 634 -15.60 3.33 9.68
C THR A 634 -16.35 2.01 9.61
N GLY A 635 -16.03 1.10 10.55
CA GLY A 635 -16.57 -0.27 10.58
C GLY A 635 -15.58 -1.32 10.07
N GLU A 636 -14.40 -0.91 9.60
CA GLU A 636 -13.23 -1.77 9.51
C GLU A 636 -12.63 -2.03 10.91
N PRO A 637 -12.02 -3.19 11.15
CA PRO A 637 -11.17 -3.41 12.32
C PRO A 637 -10.09 -2.33 12.42
N GLY A 638 -9.76 -1.86 13.63
CA GLY A 638 -8.76 -0.82 13.85
C GLY A 638 -9.26 0.63 13.70
N TYR A 639 -10.47 0.86 13.16
CA TYR A 639 -11.04 2.22 13.11
C TYR A 639 -11.29 2.78 14.52
N ILE A 640 -10.75 3.97 14.79
CA ILE A 640 -10.97 4.75 16.02
C ILE A 640 -11.19 6.21 15.62
N SER A 641 -12.34 6.78 15.97
CA SER A 641 -12.64 8.19 15.79
C SER A 641 -12.40 8.97 17.08
N ASP A 642 -11.46 9.91 17.08
CA ASP A 642 -11.21 10.78 18.23
C ASP A 642 -12.16 12.00 18.28
N THR A 643 -12.85 12.32 17.19
CA THR A 643 -13.88 13.35 17.11
C THR A 643 -15.22 12.85 17.66
N GLU A 644 -15.73 11.74 17.11
CA GLU A 644 -17.07 11.19 17.44
C GLU A 644 -17.17 10.62 18.87
N THR A 645 -16.05 10.32 19.56
CA THR A 645 -16.02 9.59 20.85
C THR A 645 -15.80 10.47 22.09
N SER A 646 -16.39 11.66 22.14
CA SER A 646 -16.19 12.66 23.21
C SER A 646 -17.50 12.94 23.99
N THR A 647 -17.74 14.16 24.45
CA THR A 647 -19.07 14.59 24.95
C THR A 647 -19.71 15.54 23.93
N ILE A 648 -21.03 15.77 24.05
CA ILE A 648 -21.64 16.92 23.36
C ILE A 648 -21.07 18.24 23.92
N TRP A 649 -21.18 19.31 23.13
CA TRP A 649 -20.56 20.61 23.46
C TRP A 649 -21.05 21.21 24.78
N ASP A 650 -22.36 21.14 25.04
CA ASP A 650 -23.10 21.81 26.11
C ASP A 650 -23.32 20.98 27.39
N ASP A 651 -23.11 19.66 27.34
CA ASP A 651 -23.29 18.77 28.50
C ASP A 651 -22.09 17.80 28.68
N ASP A 652 -21.31 18.04 29.73
CA ASP A 652 -20.18 17.22 30.17
C ASP A 652 -20.60 15.78 30.60
N ALA A 653 -21.87 15.55 30.94
CA ALA A 653 -22.37 14.23 31.35
C ALA A 653 -22.83 13.36 30.17
N VAL A 654 -23.12 13.94 29.01
CA VAL A 654 -23.58 13.20 27.82
C VAL A 654 -22.39 12.84 26.93
N ALA A 655 -21.74 11.72 27.30
CA ALA A 655 -20.74 11.06 26.47
C ALA A 655 -21.36 10.45 25.21
N THR A 656 -20.70 10.63 24.07
CA THR A 656 -21.04 10.00 22.80
C THR A 656 -20.12 8.80 22.55
N ASP A 657 -20.47 7.63 23.08
CA ASP A 657 -19.89 6.38 22.56
C ASP A 657 -20.71 5.93 21.35
N TRP A 658 -20.17 6.16 20.15
CA TRP A 658 -20.93 6.02 18.91
C TRP A 658 -20.78 4.63 18.27
N ASP A 659 -21.14 3.60 19.02
CA ASP A 659 -21.18 2.21 18.56
C ASP A 659 -22.19 2.02 17.42
N ARG A 660 -21.67 1.84 16.21
CA ARG A 660 -22.47 1.62 15.00
C ARG A 660 -23.26 0.30 15.00
N GLN A 661 -23.00 -0.65 15.91
CA GLN A 661 -23.77 -1.91 15.96
C GLN A 661 -25.27 -1.68 16.17
N HIS A 662 -25.66 -0.61 16.86
CA HIS A 662 -27.06 -0.32 17.21
C HIS A 662 -27.70 0.82 16.39
N ALA A 663 -26.95 1.49 15.52
CA ALA A 663 -27.48 2.57 14.68
C ALA A 663 -28.20 2.04 13.43
N ARG A 664 -29.45 2.48 13.19
CA ARG A 664 -30.19 2.24 11.92
C ARG A 664 -29.44 2.68 10.66
N LYS A 665 -28.41 3.51 10.83
CA LYS A 665 -27.52 4.03 9.79
C LYS A 665 -26.86 2.95 8.94
N THR A 666 -26.61 1.75 9.46
CA THR A 666 -25.98 0.64 8.71
C THR A 666 -26.74 0.27 7.44
N ALA A 667 -28.08 0.36 7.44
CA ALA A 667 -28.88 0.13 6.24
C ALA A 667 -28.81 1.29 5.23
N GLN A 668 -28.90 2.54 5.70
CA GLN A 668 -28.91 3.72 4.80
C GLN A 668 -27.51 4.09 4.29
N GLN A 669 -26.45 3.96 5.09
CA GLN A 669 -25.08 4.05 4.57
C GLN A 669 -24.73 2.85 3.70
N GLY A 670 -25.22 1.63 4.00
CA GLY A 670 -25.06 0.47 3.12
C GLY A 670 -25.77 0.59 1.76
N HIS A 671 -26.78 1.47 1.62
CA HIS A 671 -27.43 1.78 0.33
C HIS A 671 -26.88 3.03 -0.37
N ILE A 672 -25.89 3.71 0.23
CA ILE A 672 -25.24 4.92 -0.34
C ILE A 672 -23.73 4.69 -0.55
N GLY A 673 -23.10 3.78 0.20
CA GLY A 673 -21.69 3.39 0.03
C GLY A 673 -21.40 2.88 -1.37
N THR A 674 -22.29 2.05 -1.92
CA THR A 674 -22.24 1.52 -3.30
C THR A 674 -22.21 2.61 -4.39
N VAL A 675 -22.58 3.85 -4.04
CA VAL A 675 -22.65 5.00 -4.95
C VAL A 675 -21.46 5.95 -4.76
N ALA A 676 -20.85 5.98 -3.56
CA ALA A 676 -19.91 7.00 -3.11
C ALA A 676 -18.45 6.80 -3.57
N GLN A 677 -18.23 6.53 -4.86
CA GLN A 677 -16.90 6.26 -5.43
C GLN A 677 -16.14 7.57 -5.76
N ASN A 678 -15.07 7.84 -5.01
CA ASN A 678 -13.94 8.64 -5.53
C ASN A 678 -13.25 7.82 -6.63
N SER A 679 -12.77 8.43 -7.73
CA SER A 679 -11.98 7.63 -8.67
C SER A 679 -10.65 7.23 -8.01
N VAL A 680 -10.36 5.92 -8.02
CA VAL A 680 -9.02 5.41 -7.78
C VAL A 680 -8.31 5.38 -9.13
N THR A 681 -6.97 5.52 -9.15
CA THR A 681 -6.18 5.49 -10.39
C THR A 681 -6.51 4.26 -11.23
N GLY A 682 -6.70 4.42 -12.54
CA GLY A 682 -6.81 3.30 -13.47
C GLY A 682 -5.73 2.22 -13.23
N ASP A 683 -6.10 0.96 -13.45
CA ASP A 683 -5.36 -0.25 -13.03
C ASP A 683 -5.26 -0.50 -11.50
N SER A 684 -5.93 0.27 -10.64
CA SER A 684 -5.84 0.12 -9.17
C SER A 684 -7.19 0.11 -8.44
N PRO A 685 -7.65 -1.04 -7.91
CA PRO A 685 -8.54 -1.07 -6.74
C PRO A 685 -7.73 -0.72 -5.46
N PRO A 686 -8.38 -0.57 -4.29
CA PRO A 686 -7.71 -0.45 -2.99
C PRO A 686 -6.87 -1.72 -2.64
N PRO A 687 -6.07 -1.68 -1.55
CA PRO A 687 -5.45 -2.88 -0.99
C PRO A 687 -6.49 -3.98 -0.80
N ALA A 688 -6.25 -5.18 -1.35
CA ALA A 688 -7.29 -6.19 -1.52
C ALA A 688 -7.97 -6.63 -0.21
N SER A 689 -7.25 -6.54 0.91
CA SER A 689 -7.76 -6.68 2.28
C SER A 689 -8.88 -5.68 2.61
N ARG A 690 -8.69 -4.39 2.27
CA ARG A 690 -9.60 -3.26 2.55
C ARG A 690 -10.57 -2.92 1.40
N ALA A 691 -10.32 -3.40 0.18
CA ALA A 691 -11.21 -3.25 -0.99
C ALA A 691 -12.56 -4.00 -0.85
N SER A 692 -12.85 -4.62 0.30
CA SER A 692 -13.80 -5.73 0.39
C SER A 692 -15.22 -5.37 0.83
N ARG A 693 -15.55 -4.07 1.04
CA ARG A 693 -16.87 -3.66 1.58
C ARG A 693 -17.56 -2.41 1.00
N ASP A 694 -16.86 -1.46 0.37
CA ASP A 694 -17.47 -0.19 -0.12
C ASP A 694 -17.44 -0.03 -1.67
N GLU A 695 -17.10 -1.09 -2.43
CA GLU A 695 -16.97 -1.05 -3.91
C GLU A 695 -17.92 -1.99 -4.70
N LEU A 696 -19.05 -2.41 -4.10
CA LEU A 696 -20.14 -3.17 -4.75
C LEU A 696 -21.53 -2.66 -4.33
#